data_AF-A0AAN1A3Q1-F1
#
_entry.id   AF-A0AAN1A3Q1-F1
#
_cell.length_a   1.000
_cell.length_b   1.000
_cell.length_c   1.000
_cell.angle_alpha   90.00
_cell.angle_beta   90.00
_cell.angle_gamma   90.00
#
_symmetry.space_group_name_H-M   'P 1'
#
loop_
_entity.id
_entity.type
_entity.pdbx_description
1 polymer ?
#
loop_
_entity_poly.entity_id
_entity_poly.type
_entity_poly.pdbx_seq_one_letter_code
_entity_poly.pdbx_strand_id
1 'polypeptide(L)'
;MAKRNDEIFRSLPLSHMIYRDNEIDREKAEKMVVYHYPLSKNYRWKEWQTQIDDELGGRYYPYLMKSHKDQFGLYVALDSEQDNPPVIKNGDGIIVEPTRVHYKAMLNPVWIRLIMRKVSAFGSHCKGSHTLGCPLLQTDVWKSKNSFGINAISLDCRTQQRSDKNITEVILFHKNVPLRPVDIKTESFNINQPLWIYDKNNVLVRWKAEKTTKPKSQIYREVAKKKDKRKLRPFLDLSSSTSLKNSWPWILQPVQNEFIEQARKFGFGLSPVVLKLRPLPLKTKFKTTDKAKFPSVQLDKEIKVLDLRFSKNVSPQYIVNNIQSLLNEKYPEARMSLLPDIKPDQIVNIEIDGSQCLLVLLDQTPGIIDDRYPLTQTLRTKVACQHINVNPFDLTSDSVADNLLIEQSTLDGDTKLIPTTDSRYYDYSISDFEKKAVQESLARNVEIVYKELVLKHLLLCNETKISITLPQQKDLLTNSLAVITNGCLFTVKQDRPIILPFHPAMPDAVSACDNILRSFDTSVTALLALLNEKWPYHYRPQDITQGIWNEAEKLTRFINRLTVIIHKTEEVTILLQDPQYGSPHMLPEKLNDLMTILDSQRQQFPLSQWLLPEMDELTFHIDQLTEEGELSDTNRNTLLRELELLCELWKCALKKYYSDNEFNVTYDILKKYVFSQWPEKKNALMVGVAQKSVKRASTSLIASWNKLLSRVFDLPLGDPRNWLKNVPGITRLWHDPEQNYVIVGSLSSPQPIIQRQPSIRQWHALQGELNYELLAGLVDVDWVRMNQLAGNPCVATLVRRWKECQVQPDDVRDVSMTE
;
A
#
# COMPACT_ATOMS: atom_id res chain seq x y z
N MET A 1 20.65 -31.15 -22.59
CA MET A 1 21.30 -29.94 -22.05
C MET A 1 20.23 -29.02 -21.49
N ALA A 2 20.09 -28.95 -20.16
CA ALA A 2 19.08 -28.13 -19.49
C ALA A 2 19.56 -26.67 -19.35
N LYS A 3 18.60 -25.76 -19.44
CA LYS A 3 18.70 -24.32 -19.67
C LYS A 3 19.58 -23.57 -18.65
N ARG A 4 20.51 -22.75 -19.15
CA ARG A 4 21.06 -21.59 -18.40
C ARG A 4 19.94 -20.55 -18.30
N ASN A 5 19.37 -20.42 -17.11
CA ASN A 5 18.75 -19.16 -16.70
C ASN A 5 19.89 -18.18 -16.47
N ASP A 6 20.19 -17.30 -17.42
CA ASP A 6 20.97 -16.11 -17.09
C ASP A 6 20.13 -15.31 -16.09
N GLU A 7 20.61 -15.25 -14.85
CA GLU A 7 19.87 -14.71 -13.72
C GLU A 7 19.57 -13.22 -13.97
N ILE A 8 18.31 -12.90 -14.28
CA ILE A 8 17.88 -11.49 -14.44
C ILE A 8 17.90 -10.85 -13.06
N PHE A 9 18.97 -10.13 -12.74
CA PHE A 9 19.03 -9.26 -11.57
C PHE A 9 18.49 -7.88 -11.89
N ARG A 10 17.70 -7.32 -10.97
CA ARG A 10 17.26 -5.93 -11.02
C ARG A 10 17.60 -5.20 -9.73
N SER A 11 18.15 -4.00 -9.86
CA SER A 11 18.36 -3.11 -8.72
C SER A 11 17.05 -2.43 -8.37
N LEU A 12 16.76 -2.31 -7.07
CA LEU A 12 15.68 -1.46 -6.58
C LEU A 12 16.15 -0.66 -5.37
N PRO A 13 16.45 0.64 -5.55
CA PRO A 13 16.66 1.56 -4.46
C PRO A 13 15.40 1.72 -3.61
N LEU A 14 15.57 1.83 -2.30
CA LEU A 14 14.51 2.08 -1.34
C LEU A 14 14.69 3.45 -0.69
N SER A 15 13.61 3.99 -0.10
CA SER A 15 13.68 5.15 0.80
C SER A 15 14.35 4.83 2.15
N HIS A 16 14.70 3.57 2.38
CA HIS A 16 15.47 3.08 3.51
C HIS A 16 16.94 3.45 3.30
N MET A 17 17.60 4.00 4.32
CA MET A 17 19.02 4.27 4.34
C MET A 17 19.69 3.57 5.52
N ILE A 18 21.00 3.38 5.44
CA ILE A 18 21.83 2.89 6.54
C ILE A 18 23.02 3.81 6.76
N TYR A 19 23.50 3.87 8.00
CA TYR A 19 24.84 4.36 8.33
C TYR A 19 25.52 3.40 9.29
N ARG A 20 26.84 3.52 9.36
CA ARG A 20 27.66 2.77 10.30
C ARG A 20 28.08 3.68 11.45
N ASP A 21 27.75 3.27 12.68
CA ASP A 21 28.00 4.01 13.90
C ASP A 21 29.52 4.22 14.13
N ASN A 22 30.36 3.27 13.71
CA ASN A 22 31.82 3.37 13.82
C ASN A 22 32.49 4.27 12.77
N GLU A 23 31.78 4.67 11.71
CA GLU A 23 32.29 5.52 10.63
C GLU A 23 31.87 6.99 10.79
N ILE A 24 31.19 7.35 11.89
CA ILE A 24 30.73 8.72 12.13
C ILE A 24 31.91 9.64 12.45
N ASP A 25 32.05 10.71 11.67
CA ASP A 25 33.01 11.78 11.92
C ASP A 25 32.51 12.66 13.07
N ARG A 26 33.11 12.45 14.25
CA ARG A 26 32.77 13.16 15.48
C ARG A 26 32.96 14.68 15.38
N GLU A 27 34.03 15.13 14.74
CA GLU A 27 34.33 16.57 14.63
C GLU A 27 33.26 17.28 13.79
N LYS A 28 32.80 16.64 12.72
CA LYS A 28 31.68 17.16 11.93
C LYS A 28 30.35 17.11 12.68
N ALA A 29 30.10 16.05 13.46
CA ALA A 29 28.87 15.92 14.24
C ALA A 29 28.76 16.96 15.37
N GLU A 30 29.89 17.38 15.94
CA GLU A 30 29.97 18.42 16.97
C GLU A 30 29.63 19.83 16.45
N LYS A 31 29.74 20.07 15.13
CA LYS A 31 29.32 21.33 14.49
C LYS A 31 27.82 21.60 14.62
N MET A 32 27.02 20.56 14.89
CA MET A 32 25.59 20.72 15.09
C MET A 32 25.30 21.29 16.47
N VAL A 33 24.64 22.44 16.50
CA VAL A 33 24.24 23.11 17.74
C VAL A 33 22.89 22.57 18.20
N VAL A 34 22.86 21.96 19.38
CA VAL A 34 21.69 21.26 19.95
C VAL A 34 21.55 21.61 21.43
N TYR A 35 20.36 22.04 21.82
CA TYR A 35 19.97 22.28 23.21
C TYR A 35 18.91 21.26 23.64
N HIS A 36 18.92 20.89 24.92
CA HIS A 36 17.93 20.03 25.54
C HIS A 36 17.18 20.77 26.65
N TYR A 37 15.85 20.72 26.57
CA TYR A 37 14.93 21.28 27.54
C TYR A 37 14.33 20.13 28.34
N PRO A 38 14.67 19.99 29.63
CA PRO A 38 14.12 18.92 30.45
C PRO A 38 12.65 19.20 30.75
N LEU A 39 11.79 18.22 30.46
CA LEU A 39 10.35 18.31 30.67
C LEU A 39 9.93 17.30 31.75
N SER A 40 8.98 17.68 32.63
CA SER A 40 8.50 16.78 33.68
C SER A 40 7.81 15.55 33.07
N LYS A 41 8.22 14.34 33.50
CA LYS A 41 7.67 13.06 33.03
C LYS A 41 6.23 12.81 33.54
N ASN A 42 5.83 13.54 34.57
CA ASN A 42 4.46 13.61 35.06
C ASN A 42 3.79 14.84 34.44
N TYR A 43 2.55 14.68 33.98
CA TYR A 43 1.71 15.63 33.23
C TYR A 43 1.82 15.56 31.69
N ARG A 44 0.69 15.79 31.03
CA ARG A 44 0.23 15.02 29.86
C ARG A 44 1.06 15.31 28.61
N TRP A 45 1.34 14.27 27.81
CA TRP A 45 1.98 14.42 26.50
C TRP A 45 1.28 15.45 25.60
N LYS A 46 -0.06 15.56 25.73
CA LYS A 46 -0.92 16.51 25.02
C LYS A 46 -0.77 17.97 25.51
N GLU A 47 -0.44 18.16 26.80
CA GLU A 47 -0.28 19.49 27.38
C GLU A 47 0.97 20.18 26.81
N TRP A 48 2.11 19.46 26.78
CA TRP A 48 3.34 19.96 26.18
C TRP A 48 3.29 20.09 24.67
N GLN A 49 2.60 19.17 23.99
CA GLN A 49 2.49 19.19 22.53
C GLN A 49 1.92 20.52 22.02
N THR A 50 0.82 20.99 22.62
CA THR A 50 0.16 22.24 22.20
C THR A 50 1.05 23.44 22.49
N GLN A 51 1.65 23.49 23.68
CA GLN A 51 2.52 24.60 24.10
C GLN A 51 3.81 24.71 23.29
N ILE A 52 4.49 23.58 23.01
CA ILE A 52 5.72 23.57 22.23
C ILE A 52 5.45 23.87 20.76
N ASP A 53 4.39 23.30 20.19
CA ASP A 53 3.97 23.63 18.82
C ASP A 53 3.61 25.12 18.71
N ASP A 54 3.03 25.72 19.76
CA ASP A 54 2.82 27.15 19.82
C ASP A 54 4.17 27.88 19.86
N GLU A 55 5.01 27.68 20.87
CA GLU A 55 6.22 28.48 21.08
C GLU A 55 7.25 28.32 19.95
N LEU A 56 7.41 27.12 19.41
CA LEU A 56 8.40 26.83 18.37
C LEU A 56 7.84 26.79 16.95
N GLY A 57 6.54 26.57 16.77
CA GLY A 57 5.96 26.32 15.44
C GLY A 57 6.09 27.49 14.47
N GLY A 58 6.20 28.73 14.96
CA GLY A 58 6.33 29.94 14.14
C GLY A 58 7.72 30.20 13.57
N ARG A 59 8.77 29.57 14.11
CA ARG A 59 10.15 29.68 13.62
C ARG A 59 10.59 28.32 13.07
N TYR A 60 11.48 28.31 12.08
CA TYR A 60 12.00 27.06 11.52
C TYR A 60 13.09 26.49 12.44
N TYR A 61 12.71 26.05 13.64
CA TYR A 61 13.59 25.27 14.50
C TYR A 61 13.31 23.78 14.30
N PRO A 62 14.30 22.99 13.85
CA PRO A 62 14.23 21.54 13.94
C PRO A 62 14.31 21.17 15.42
N TYR A 63 13.24 20.62 15.97
CA TYR A 63 13.23 20.09 17.32
C TYR A 63 12.79 18.64 17.32
N LEU A 64 12.94 17.93 18.45
CA LEU A 64 12.52 16.55 18.62
C LEU A 64 12.26 16.29 20.11
N MET A 65 11.06 15.85 20.46
CA MET A 65 10.78 15.34 21.80
C MET A 65 11.23 13.88 21.90
N LYS A 66 12.11 13.57 22.86
CA LYS A 66 12.59 12.20 23.08
C LYS A 66 13.12 12.02 24.50
N SER A 67 12.84 10.88 25.11
CA SER A 67 13.47 10.50 26.37
C SER A 67 14.92 10.04 26.15
N HIS A 68 15.83 10.49 27.01
CA HIS A 68 17.21 10.01 27.07
C HIS A 68 17.62 9.82 28.53
N LYS A 69 18.12 8.62 28.89
CA LYS A 69 18.53 8.26 30.26
C LYS A 69 17.50 8.67 31.33
N ASP A 70 16.26 8.24 31.14
CA ASP A 70 15.09 8.52 31.99
C ASP A 70 14.65 9.98 32.11
N GLN A 71 15.38 10.90 31.47
CA GLN A 71 15.01 12.30 31.36
C GLN A 71 14.24 12.52 30.06
N PHE A 72 12.95 12.81 30.20
CA PHE A 72 12.13 13.26 29.08
C PHE A 72 12.43 14.71 28.77
N GLY A 73 12.50 15.06 27.49
CA GLY A 73 12.74 16.43 27.11
C GLY A 73 12.67 16.67 25.62
N LEU A 74 12.88 17.94 25.29
CA LEU A 74 12.86 18.46 23.94
C LEU A 74 14.27 18.81 23.52
N TYR A 75 14.72 18.25 22.39
CA TYR A 75 15.96 18.63 21.73
C TYR A 75 15.65 19.66 20.66
N VAL A 76 16.40 20.76 20.59
CA VAL A 76 16.24 21.82 19.58
C VAL A 76 17.58 22.06 18.92
N ALA A 77 17.61 22.05 17.60
CA ALA A 77 18.80 22.35 16.81
C ALA A 77 18.81 23.82 16.36
N LEU A 78 19.97 24.47 16.45
CA LEU A 78 20.23 25.83 15.96
C LEU A 78 21.24 25.80 14.81
N ASP A 79 21.30 26.88 14.04
CA ASP A 79 22.23 26.98 12.91
C ASP A 79 23.61 27.47 13.35
N SER A 80 23.67 28.28 14.40
CA SER A 80 24.92 28.73 15.00
C SER A 80 24.92 28.73 16.53
N GLU A 81 26.12 28.71 17.12
CA GLU A 81 26.31 28.85 18.58
C GLU A 81 26.06 30.28 19.07
N GLN A 82 26.07 31.27 18.15
CA GLN A 82 25.68 32.64 18.47
C GLN A 82 24.16 32.83 18.51
N ASP A 83 23.38 31.84 18.05
CA ASP A 83 21.92 31.92 18.10
C ASP A 83 21.43 31.70 19.53
N ASN A 84 20.54 32.58 20.00
CA ASN A 84 19.91 32.37 21.30
C ASN A 84 18.93 31.17 21.23
N PRO A 85 19.01 30.22 22.18
CA PRO A 85 18.05 29.13 22.26
C PRO A 85 16.63 29.69 22.47
N PRO A 86 15.59 29.07 21.88
CA PRO A 86 14.23 29.56 22.04
C PRO A 86 13.78 29.51 23.50
N VAL A 87 12.97 30.49 23.90
CA VAL A 87 12.38 30.52 25.24
C VAL A 87 11.14 29.64 25.23
N ILE A 88 11.15 28.61 26.09
CA ILE A 88 10.05 27.66 26.25
C ILE A 88 9.44 27.81 27.64
N LYS A 89 8.12 27.83 27.76
CA LYS A 89 7.43 27.98 29.05
C LYS A 89 6.52 26.78 29.34
N ASN A 90 6.42 26.44 30.61
CA ASN A 90 5.43 25.45 31.08
C ASN A 90 4.02 26.07 31.19
N GLY A 91 3.04 25.25 31.59
CA GLY A 91 1.64 25.69 31.77
C GLY A 91 1.45 26.82 32.79
N ASP A 92 2.40 27.02 33.71
CA ASP A 92 2.40 28.09 34.71
C ASP A 92 3.17 29.35 34.23
N GLY A 93 3.68 29.33 32.99
CA GLY A 93 4.45 30.43 32.41
C GLY A 93 5.92 30.50 32.84
N ILE A 94 6.42 29.49 33.56
CA ILE A 94 7.82 29.38 34.01
C ILE A 94 8.70 28.95 32.83
N ILE A 95 9.82 29.64 32.64
CA ILE A 95 10.80 29.32 31.59
C ILE A 95 11.50 28.00 31.90
N VAL A 96 11.53 27.10 30.92
CA VAL A 96 12.29 25.86 30.96
C VAL A 96 13.71 26.17 30.51
N GLU A 97 14.68 26.02 31.43
CA GLU A 97 16.08 26.32 31.16
C GLU A 97 16.72 25.29 30.19
N PRO A 98 17.27 25.73 29.04
CA PRO A 98 17.94 24.85 28.10
C PRO A 98 19.37 24.48 28.54
N THR A 99 19.79 23.27 28.21
CA THR A 99 21.18 22.81 28.38
C THR A 99 21.82 22.46 27.04
N ARG A 100 23.01 23.00 26.75
CA ARG A 100 23.77 22.65 25.54
C ARG A 100 24.16 21.17 25.60
N VAL A 101 23.81 20.43 24.55
CA VAL A 101 24.17 19.02 24.40
C VAL A 101 25.28 18.89 23.38
N HIS A 102 26.42 18.35 23.82
CA HIS A 102 27.51 17.96 22.92
C HIS A 102 27.27 16.56 22.36
N TYR A 103 27.78 16.34 21.15
CA TYR A 103 27.62 15.07 20.46
C TYR A 103 28.19 13.89 21.27
N LYS A 104 27.42 12.80 21.30
CA LYS A 104 27.79 11.50 21.86
C LYS A 104 27.14 10.41 21.01
N ALA A 105 27.83 9.29 20.78
CA ALA A 105 27.32 8.20 19.95
C ALA A 105 25.92 7.69 20.39
N MET A 106 25.66 7.65 21.70
CA MET A 106 24.33 7.28 22.23
C MET A 106 23.18 8.23 21.82
N LEU A 107 23.50 9.39 21.26
CA LEU A 107 22.56 10.40 20.75
C LEU A 107 22.44 10.40 19.22
N ASN A 108 23.11 9.48 18.51
CA ASN A 108 23.00 9.34 17.05
C ASN A 108 21.54 9.34 16.56
N PRO A 109 20.58 8.63 17.20
CA PRO A 109 19.16 8.70 16.84
C PRO A 109 18.49 10.08 16.96
N VAL A 110 19.00 10.95 17.84
CA VAL A 110 18.51 12.33 17.99
C VAL A 110 19.12 13.21 16.90
N TRP A 111 20.44 13.14 16.72
CA TRP A 111 21.17 13.92 15.71
C TRP A 111 20.61 13.69 14.32
N ILE A 112 20.49 12.42 13.90
CA ILE A 112 20.07 12.09 12.54
C ILE A 112 18.62 12.53 12.24
N ARG A 113 17.72 12.51 13.24
CA ARG A 113 16.35 13.02 13.10
C ARG A 113 16.30 14.54 13.04
N LEU A 114 17.10 15.24 13.83
CA LEU A 114 17.21 16.70 13.76
C LEU A 114 17.83 17.15 12.42
N ILE A 115 18.83 16.42 11.91
CA ILE A 115 19.41 16.64 10.57
C ILE A 115 18.35 16.45 9.49
N MET A 116 17.54 15.38 9.57
CA MET A 116 16.42 15.18 8.65
C MET A 116 15.50 16.39 8.65
N ARG A 117 15.14 16.90 9.83
CA ARG A 117 14.25 18.06 9.98
C ARG A 117 14.91 19.37 9.54
N LYS A 118 16.23 19.40 9.30
CA LYS A 118 17.00 20.52 8.73
C LYS A 118 17.11 20.53 7.21
N VAL A 119 16.65 19.48 6.53
CA VAL A 119 16.75 19.35 5.07
C VAL A 119 16.21 20.59 4.36
N SER A 120 17.01 21.16 3.46
CA SER A 120 16.70 22.43 2.78
C SER A 120 15.42 22.36 1.95
N ALA A 121 15.11 21.19 1.41
CA ALA A 121 13.87 20.90 0.67
C ALA A 121 12.59 21.18 1.48
N PHE A 122 12.66 21.26 2.81
CA PHE A 122 11.50 21.67 3.60
C PHE A 122 11.38 23.20 3.68
N GLY A 123 12.49 23.91 3.85
CA GLY A 123 12.51 25.38 3.94
C GLY A 123 12.01 26.12 2.69
N SER A 124 12.12 25.49 1.52
CA SER A 124 11.58 26.01 0.25
C SER A 124 10.06 25.84 0.11
N HIS A 125 9.45 24.90 0.84
CA HIS A 125 8.01 24.64 0.79
C HIS A 125 7.27 25.14 2.04
N CYS A 126 7.93 25.15 3.18
CA CYS A 126 7.34 25.47 4.48
C CYS A 126 8.35 26.16 5.42
N LYS A 127 7.90 27.19 6.14
CA LYS A 127 8.59 27.79 7.29
C LYS A 127 7.77 27.56 8.56
N GLY A 128 8.45 27.08 9.59
CA GLY A 128 7.80 26.54 10.79
C GLY A 128 7.58 25.03 10.68
N SER A 129 7.07 24.45 11.75
CA SER A 129 6.82 23.01 11.87
C SER A 129 5.33 22.68 11.92
N HIS A 130 4.98 21.48 11.46
CA HIS A 130 3.70 20.84 11.78
C HIS A 130 3.71 20.40 13.25
N THR A 131 2.89 19.44 13.61
CA THR A 131 2.81 18.91 14.95
C THR A 131 4.08 18.15 15.31
N LEU A 132 4.62 18.36 16.52
CA LEU A 132 5.80 17.66 17.05
C LEU A 132 7.08 17.89 16.24
N GLY A 133 7.23 19.05 15.60
CA GLY A 133 8.48 19.45 14.93
C GLY A 133 8.70 18.81 13.58
N CYS A 134 7.70 18.10 13.04
CA CYS A 134 7.78 17.51 11.72
C CYS A 134 7.64 18.59 10.64
N PRO A 135 8.51 18.64 9.63
CA PRO A 135 8.36 19.56 8.51
C PRO A 135 7.13 19.21 7.65
N LEU A 136 6.62 20.20 6.92
CA LEU A 136 5.65 19.98 5.84
C LEU A 136 6.31 20.18 4.49
N LEU A 137 6.05 19.25 3.58
CA LEU A 137 6.35 19.39 2.18
C LEU A 137 5.04 19.61 1.42
N GLN A 138 4.92 20.76 0.77
CA GLN A 138 3.82 21.01 -0.16
C GLN A 138 4.02 20.15 -1.40
N THR A 139 3.02 19.34 -1.72
CA THR A 139 3.10 18.35 -2.81
C THR A 139 2.23 18.71 -4.00
N ASP A 140 1.07 19.33 -3.80
CA ASP A 140 0.17 19.74 -4.88
C ASP A 140 -0.82 20.82 -4.40
N VAL A 141 -1.46 21.52 -5.34
CA VAL A 141 -2.51 22.51 -5.09
C VAL A 141 -3.71 22.17 -5.96
N TRP A 142 -4.87 21.96 -5.33
CA TRP A 142 -6.09 21.57 -6.04
C TRP A 142 -7.07 22.74 -6.15
N LYS A 143 -7.71 22.87 -7.31
CA LYS A 143 -8.72 23.90 -7.60
C LYS A 143 -9.90 23.28 -8.37
N SER A 144 -11.10 23.46 -7.85
CA SER A 144 -12.38 23.16 -8.49
C SER A 144 -13.20 24.45 -8.63
N LYS A 145 -14.36 24.37 -9.30
CA LYS A 145 -15.27 25.52 -9.43
C LYS A 145 -15.70 26.09 -8.07
N ASN A 146 -15.84 25.24 -7.04
CA ASN A 146 -16.41 25.60 -5.74
C ASN A 146 -15.43 25.40 -4.57
N SER A 147 -14.21 24.91 -4.81
CA SER A 147 -13.29 24.55 -3.73
C SER A 147 -11.83 24.67 -4.17
N PHE A 148 -10.95 25.06 -3.26
CA PHE A 148 -9.50 25.16 -3.48
C PHE A 148 -8.79 24.66 -2.23
N GLY A 149 -7.55 24.17 -2.34
CA GLY A 149 -6.73 23.83 -1.19
C GLY A 149 -5.37 23.26 -1.56
N ILE A 150 -4.65 22.77 -0.55
CA ILE A 150 -3.26 22.35 -0.67
C ILE A 150 -3.14 20.91 -0.19
N ASN A 151 -2.41 20.09 -0.92
CA ASN A 151 -1.96 18.79 -0.45
C ASN A 151 -0.53 18.93 0.07
N ALA A 152 -0.34 18.73 1.37
CA ALA A 152 0.97 18.63 1.99
C ALA A 152 1.17 17.25 2.62
N ILE A 153 2.43 16.90 2.84
CA ILE A 153 2.82 15.71 3.59
C ILE A 153 3.72 16.15 4.74
N SER A 154 3.48 15.58 5.92
CA SER A 154 4.42 15.63 7.02
C SER A 154 5.36 14.44 6.89
N LEU A 155 6.66 14.69 6.84
CA LEU A 155 7.68 13.66 6.61
C LEU A 155 8.66 13.67 7.78
N ASP A 156 9.08 12.49 8.23
CA ASP A 156 10.06 12.32 9.30
C ASP A 156 10.78 10.98 9.10
N CYS A 157 11.79 10.69 9.93
CA CYS A 157 12.50 9.43 9.89
C CYS A 157 12.50 8.71 11.25
N ARG A 158 12.56 7.38 11.19
CA ARG A 158 12.82 6.50 12.33
C ARG A 158 14.20 5.91 12.21
N THR A 159 14.78 5.56 13.35
CA THR A 159 16.10 4.95 13.45
C THR A 159 16.01 3.64 14.20
N GLN A 160 16.73 2.65 13.71
CA GLN A 160 16.71 1.29 14.24
C GLN A 160 18.11 0.68 14.14
N GLN A 161 18.76 0.50 15.28
CA GLN A 161 20.09 -0.10 15.31
C GLN A 161 19.97 -1.63 15.19
N ARG A 162 20.79 -2.24 14.35
CA ARG A 162 20.88 -3.69 14.20
C ARG A 162 21.52 -4.33 15.44
N SER A 163 21.34 -5.64 15.58
CA SER A 163 21.90 -6.41 16.71
C SER A 163 23.43 -6.38 16.78
N ASP A 164 24.10 -6.11 15.65
CA ASP A 164 25.55 -5.89 15.57
C ASP A 164 26.03 -4.60 16.28
N LYS A 165 25.10 -3.70 16.66
CA LYS A 165 25.35 -2.39 17.27
C LYS A 165 26.25 -1.47 16.44
N ASN A 166 26.45 -1.78 15.17
CA ASN A 166 27.32 -1.04 14.27
C ASN A 166 26.54 -0.44 13.11
N ILE A 167 25.52 -1.13 12.59
CA ILE A 167 24.70 -0.61 11.49
C ILE A 167 23.40 -0.07 12.06
N THR A 168 23.08 1.17 11.72
CA THR A 168 21.80 1.79 12.04
C THR A 168 21.01 2.06 10.77
N GLU A 169 19.79 1.56 10.76
CA GLU A 169 18.76 1.73 9.74
C GLU A 169 18.00 3.03 9.95
N VAL A 170 17.71 3.73 8.85
CA VAL A 170 17.00 5.02 8.82
C VAL A 170 15.86 4.93 7.82
N ILE A 171 14.62 4.91 8.33
CA ILE A 171 13.41 4.67 7.54
C ILE A 171 12.59 5.95 7.49
N LEU A 172 12.38 6.48 6.28
CA LEU A 172 11.47 7.59 6.05
C LEU A 172 10.01 7.14 6.18
N PHE A 173 9.18 7.95 6.84
CA PHE A 173 7.74 7.76 6.90
C PHE A 173 7.03 9.10 6.71
N HIS A 174 5.76 9.05 6.30
CA HIS A 174 4.98 10.25 6.04
C HIS A 174 3.53 10.15 6.52
N LYS A 175 2.92 11.31 6.72
CA LYS A 175 1.49 11.50 7.00
C LYS A 175 0.93 12.52 6.02
N ASN A 176 -0.18 12.19 5.35
CA ASN A 176 -0.88 13.16 4.51
C ASN A 176 -1.55 14.24 5.36
N VAL A 177 -1.31 15.51 5.02
CA VAL A 177 -1.79 16.71 5.69
C VAL A 177 -2.43 17.65 4.64
N PRO A 178 -3.66 17.36 4.19
CA PRO A 178 -4.35 18.27 3.29
C PRO A 178 -4.85 19.51 4.05
N LEU A 179 -4.69 20.67 3.45
CA LEU A 179 -5.07 21.97 3.99
C LEU A 179 -6.18 22.59 3.13
N ARG A 180 -7.19 23.19 3.77
CA ARG A 180 -8.29 23.92 3.10
C ARG A 180 -8.31 25.38 3.52
N PRO A 181 -8.75 26.30 2.65
CA PRO A 181 -8.97 27.69 3.00
C PRO A 181 -10.03 27.78 4.10
N VAL A 182 -9.80 28.68 5.05
CA VAL A 182 -10.73 29.03 6.12
C VAL A 182 -11.51 30.26 5.70
N ASP A 183 -12.84 30.23 5.84
CA ASP A 183 -13.66 31.43 5.74
C ASP A 183 -13.68 32.14 7.10
N ILE A 184 -13.03 33.29 7.13
CA ILE A 184 -12.83 34.11 8.33
C ILE A 184 -14.17 34.64 8.88
N LYS A 185 -15.22 34.71 8.04
CA LYS A 185 -16.52 35.25 8.44
C LYS A 185 -17.39 34.29 9.23
N THR A 186 -17.12 32.99 9.14
CA THR A 186 -18.04 31.94 9.62
C THR A 186 -17.45 31.04 10.72
N GLU A 187 -16.13 31.04 10.94
CA GLU A 187 -15.49 30.16 11.92
C GLU A 187 -14.85 30.92 13.09
N SER A 188 -15.17 30.52 14.33
CA SER A 188 -14.36 30.82 15.50
C SER A 188 -13.04 30.05 15.41
N PHE A 189 -11.91 30.76 15.45
CA PHE A 189 -10.60 30.13 15.43
C PHE A 189 -10.37 29.40 16.75
N ASN A 190 -10.39 28.07 16.70
CA ASN A 190 -9.86 27.27 17.80
C ASN A 190 -8.34 27.42 17.79
N ILE A 191 -7.77 27.97 18.87
CA ILE A 191 -6.33 28.31 18.99
C ILE A 191 -5.45 27.06 18.82
N ASN A 192 -6.00 25.88 19.07
CA ASN A 192 -5.24 24.62 19.19
C ASN A 192 -4.97 23.91 17.85
N GLN A 193 -5.35 24.47 16.69
CA GLN A 193 -5.13 23.82 15.39
C GLN A 193 -4.09 24.55 14.52
N PRO A 194 -3.25 23.81 13.78
CA PRO A 194 -2.23 24.39 12.92
C PRO A 194 -2.83 25.17 11.74
N LEU A 195 -2.55 26.48 11.70
CA LEU A 195 -2.96 27.39 10.63
C LEU A 195 -1.77 27.81 9.77
N TRP A 196 -2.01 28.02 8.48
CA TRP A 196 -0.94 28.28 7.50
C TRP A 196 -1.31 29.43 6.57
N ILE A 197 -0.33 30.23 6.17
CA ILE A 197 -0.48 31.29 5.16
C ILE A 197 0.67 31.23 4.16
N TYR A 198 0.48 31.74 2.95
CA TYR A 198 1.62 31.99 2.05
C TYR A 198 2.29 33.32 2.41
N ASP A 199 3.62 33.31 2.51
CA ASP A 199 4.39 34.56 2.57
C ASP A 199 4.60 35.18 1.17
N LYS A 200 5.32 36.30 1.14
CA LYS A 200 5.66 37.03 -0.10
C LYS A 200 6.47 36.20 -1.12
N ASN A 201 7.09 35.10 -0.70
CA ASN A 201 7.88 34.21 -1.55
C ASN A 201 7.08 32.96 -1.96
N ASN A 202 5.76 32.93 -1.74
CA ASN A 202 4.90 31.77 -1.93
C ASN A 202 5.32 30.53 -1.14
N VAL A 203 5.93 30.73 0.04
CA VAL A 203 6.25 29.64 0.98
C VAL A 203 5.15 29.56 2.04
N LEU A 204 4.70 28.35 2.40
CA LEU A 204 3.75 28.19 3.49
C LEU A 204 4.43 28.51 4.82
N VAL A 205 3.84 29.40 5.61
CA VAL A 205 4.36 29.79 6.91
C VAL A 205 3.30 29.51 7.97
N ARG A 206 3.75 28.95 9.09
CA ARG A 206 2.89 28.75 10.26
C ARG A 206 2.34 30.10 10.72
N TRP A 207 1.02 30.23 10.74
CA TRP A 207 0.31 31.44 11.15
C TRP A 207 -0.32 31.26 12.52
N LYS A 208 -0.30 32.33 13.31
CA LYS A 208 -0.99 32.41 14.60
C LYS A 208 -1.97 33.58 14.59
N ALA A 209 -3.15 33.34 15.13
CA ALA A 209 -4.14 34.38 15.35
C ALA A 209 -3.74 35.22 16.58
N GLU A 210 -2.96 36.28 16.39
CA GLU A 210 -2.79 37.29 17.43
C GLU A 210 -4.02 38.21 17.47
N LYS A 211 -4.42 38.64 18.67
CA LYS A 211 -5.68 39.39 18.93
C LYS A 211 -5.85 40.68 18.11
N THR A 212 -4.81 41.18 17.44
CA THR A 212 -4.79 42.50 16.78
C THR A 212 -4.40 42.49 15.30
N THR A 213 -4.03 41.35 14.70
CA THR A 213 -3.60 41.30 13.28
C THR A 213 -4.54 40.49 12.40
N LYS A 214 -5.25 41.18 11.50
CA LYS A 214 -5.94 40.51 10.39
C LYS A 214 -4.92 39.90 9.43
N PRO A 215 -5.12 38.66 8.96
CA PRO A 215 -4.24 38.03 7.99
C PRO A 215 -4.25 38.82 6.67
N LYS A 216 -3.08 39.05 6.07
CA LYS A 216 -2.96 39.71 4.75
C LYS A 216 -3.25 38.77 3.57
N SER A 217 -3.34 37.48 3.84
CA SER A 217 -3.43 36.40 2.85
C SER A 217 -4.43 35.34 3.30
N GLN A 218 -4.88 34.49 2.37
CA GLN A 218 -5.76 33.37 2.67
C GLN A 218 -5.14 32.45 3.74
N ILE A 219 -5.91 32.17 4.81
CA ILE A 219 -5.53 31.19 5.84
C ILE A 219 -5.96 29.80 5.38
N TYR A 220 -5.10 28.82 5.63
CA TYR A 220 -5.35 27.40 5.44
C TYR A 220 -5.31 26.64 6.76
N ARG A 221 -6.12 25.59 6.88
CA ARG A 221 -6.19 24.70 8.05
C ARG A 221 -6.20 23.24 7.63
N GLU A 222 -5.56 22.38 8.43
CA GLU A 222 -5.61 20.93 8.24
C GLU A 222 -7.06 20.43 8.27
N VAL A 223 -7.40 19.54 7.33
CA VAL A 223 -8.71 18.90 7.30
C VAL A 223 -8.63 17.60 8.12
N ALA A 224 -9.47 17.48 9.15
CA ALA A 224 -9.56 16.28 9.99
C ALA A 224 -9.72 15.00 9.15
N LYS A 225 -8.92 13.97 9.45
CA LYS A 225 -8.91 12.71 8.70
C LYS A 225 -10.27 12.00 8.80
N LYS A 226 -11.03 11.94 7.72
CA LYS A 226 -12.04 10.88 7.54
C LYS A 226 -11.31 9.64 7.03
N LYS A 227 -11.35 8.54 7.80
CA LYS A 227 -10.56 7.31 7.59
C LYS A 227 -10.74 6.71 6.18
N ASP A 228 -11.89 6.93 5.53
CA ASP A 228 -12.25 6.20 4.30
C ASP A 228 -12.46 7.05 3.06
N LYS A 229 -12.25 8.38 3.12
CA LYS A 229 -12.75 9.32 2.09
C LYS A 229 -11.71 10.14 1.32
N ARG A 230 -10.44 9.78 1.33
CA ARG A 230 -9.42 10.56 0.59
C ARG A 230 -8.80 9.75 -0.53
N LYS A 231 -8.82 10.32 -1.73
CA LYS A 231 -7.97 9.88 -2.85
C LYS A 231 -6.55 9.73 -2.31
N LEU A 232 -6.13 8.49 -2.13
CA LEU A 232 -4.74 8.19 -1.80
C LEU A 232 -3.91 8.70 -2.99
N ARG A 233 -2.88 9.49 -2.72
CA ARG A 233 -1.91 9.85 -3.75
C ARG A 233 -1.38 8.53 -4.33
N PRO A 234 -1.47 8.33 -5.66
CA PRO A 234 -1.01 7.09 -6.25
C PRO A 234 0.47 6.90 -5.96
N PHE A 235 0.86 5.65 -5.74
CA PHE A 235 2.27 5.28 -5.72
C PHE A 235 2.95 5.71 -7.02
N LEU A 236 2.38 5.37 -8.17
CA LEU A 236 2.84 5.80 -9.48
C LEU A 236 1.64 6.16 -10.36
N ASP A 237 1.71 7.28 -11.07
CA ASP A 237 0.70 7.70 -12.03
C ASP A 237 1.36 8.14 -13.33
N LEU A 238 1.23 7.28 -14.35
CA LEU A 238 1.82 7.48 -15.66
C LEU A 238 0.83 8.10 -16.66
N SER A 239 -0.31 8.65 -16.19
CA SER A 239 -1.31 9.27 -17.07
C SER A 239 -0.82 10.58 -17.70
N SER A 240 0.08 11.31 -17.03
CA SER A 240 0.71 12.53 -17.54
C SER A 240 1.99 12.82 -16.76
N SER A 241 2.85 13.71 -17.27
CA SER A 241 4.04 14.15 -16.53
C SER A 241 3.67 14.87 -15.23
N THR A 242 2.63 15.70 -15.24
CA THR A 242 2.09 16.33 -14.02
C THR A 242 1.63 15.29 -13.00
N SER A 243 1.01 14.20 -13.47
CA SER A 243 0.59 13.10 -12.59
C SER A 243 1.78 12.31 -12.03
N LEU A 244 2.82 12.09 -12.83
CA LEU A 244 4.05 11.43 -12.35
C LEU A 244 4.80 12.31 -11.34
N LYS A 245 4.84 13.64 -11.53
CA LYS A 245 5.41 14.59 -10.54
C LYS A 245 4.68 14.51 -9.20
N ASN A 246 3.43 14.10 -9.27
CA ASN A 246 2.57 13.84 -8.13
C ASN A 246 2.68 12.42 -7.55
N SER A 247 3.59 11.57 -8.02
CA SER A 247 3.76 10.20 -7.51
C SER A 247 4.72 10.14 -6.31
N TRP A 248 4.56 9.14 -5.44
CA TRP A 248 5.36 8.99 -4.22
C TRP A 248 6.88 8.95 -4.48
N PRO A 249 7.39 8.11 -5.41
CA PRO A 249 8.83 8.04 -5.67
C PRO A 249 9.43 9.37 -6.12
N TRP A 250 8.68 10.14 -6.92
CA TRP A 250 9.13 11.44 -7.42
C TRP A 250 9.31 12.48 -6.31
N ILE A 251 8.44 12.44 -5.31
CA ILE A 251 8.48 13.36 -4.16
C ILE A 251 9.57 12.93 -3.18
N LEU A 252 9.72 11.64 -2.92
CA LEU A 252 10.61 11.12 -1.88
C LEU A 252 12.08 11.07 -2.30
N GLN A 253 12.39 10.81 -3.57
CA GLN A 253 13.77 10.66 -4.04
C GLN A 253 14.61 11.95 -3.84
N PRO A 254 14.14 13.16 -4.20
CA PRO A 254 14.90 14.39 -3.92
C PRO A 254 15.10 14.65 -2.42
N VAL A 255 14.10 14.35 -1.60
CA VAL A 255 14.19 14.49 -0.13
C VAL A 255 15.23 13.54 0.45
N GLN A 256 15.27 12.28 -0.02
CA GLN A 256 16.28 11.31 0.40
C GLN A 256 17.68 11.77 0.02
N ASN A 257 17.89 12.23 -1.22
CA ASN A 257 19.18 12.69 -1.70
C ASN A 257 19.69 13.88 -0.90
N GLU A 258 18.84 14.88 -0.66
CA GLU A 258 19.18 16.05 0.17
C GLU A 258 19.47 15.63 1.62
N PHE A 259 18.72 14.67 2.17
CA PHE A 259 18.99 14.17 3.51
C PHE A 259 20.35 13.46 3.60
N ILE A 260 20.71 12.63 2.62
CA ILE A 260 22.04 12.00 2.54
C ILE A 260 23.14 13.07 2.48
N GLU A 261 22.96 14.13 1.69
CA GLU A 261 23.93 15.22 1.59
C GLU A 261 24.07 15.99 2.91
N GLN A 262 22.95 16.35 3.54
CA GLN A 262 22.93 17.06 4.82
C GLN A 262 23.55 16.21 5.94
N ALA A 263 23.24 14.92 6.00
CA ALA A 263 23.84 14.00 6.96
C ALA A 263 25.37 13.94 6.80
N ARG A 264 25.88 13.91 5.55
CA ARG A 264 27.32 13.92 5.27
C ARG A 264 28.01 15.18 5.81
N LYS A 265 27.37 16.35 5.74
CA LYS A 265 27.91 17.62 6.30
C LYS A 265 28.16 17.53 7.81
N PHE A 266 27.35 16.74 8.52
CA PHE A 266 27.46 16.48 9.95
C PHE A 266 28.15 15.15 10.30
N GLY A 267 28.89 14.56 9.35
CA GLY A 267 29.71 13.38 9.61
C GLY A 267 28.99 12.03 9.55
N PHE A 268 27.71 12.00 9.16
CA PHE A 268 26.94 10.77 9.00
C PHE A 268 26.99 10.29 7.54
N GLY A 269 27.65 9.16 7.29
CA GLY A 269 27.71 8.49 5.98
C GLY A 269 26.44 7.71 5.67
N LEU A 270 25.31 8.39 5.40
CA LEU A 270 24.09 7.72 4.97
C LEU A 270 24.27 7.14 3.55
N SER A 271 23.80 5.91 3.35
CA SER A 271 23.71 5.26 2.04
C SER A 271 22.32 4.64 1.85
N PRO A 272 21.72 4.73 0.64
CA PRO A 272 20.44 4.10 0.37
C PRO A 272 20.59 2.58 0.33
N VAL A 273 19.59 1.86 0.86
CA VAL A 273 19.50 0.41 0.66
C VAL A 273 19.07 0.15 -0.78
N VAL A 274 19.88 -0.62 -1.50
CA VAL A 274 19.60 -1.05 -2.87
C VAL A 274 19.44 -2.56 -2.85
N LEU A 275 18.24 -3.04 -3.20
CA LEU A 275 17.97 -4.47 -3.28
C LEU A 275 18.47 -5.03 -4.61
N LYS A 276 19.10 -6.21 -4.57
CA LYS A 276 19.55 -6.98 -5.73
C LYS A 276 18.59 -8.13 -5.97
N LEU A 277 17.59 -7.85 -6.81
CA LEU A 277 16.40 -8.67 -6.89
C LEU A 277 16.49 -9.71 -7.98
N ARG A 278 16.19 -10.97 -7.64
CA ARG A 278 15.91 -12.06 -8.58
C ARG A 278 14.40 -12.34 -8.61
N PRO A 279 13.84 -12.68 -9.78
CA PRO A 279 12.43 -13.05 -9.87
C PRO A 279 12.21 -14.41 -9.20
N LEU A 280 11.13 -14.53 -8.44
CA LEU A 280 10.70 -15.80 -7.87
C LEU A 280 9.81 -16.55 -8.88
N PRO A 281 9.89 -17.90 -8.93
CA PRO A 281 8.98 -18.68 -9.76
C PRO A 281 7.54 -18.48 -9.29
N LEU A 282 6.68 -18.09 -10.21
CA LEU A 282 5.25 -17.99 -9.95
C LEU A 282 4.62 -19.38 -10.03
N LYS A 283 4.07 -19.86 -8.91
CA LYS A 283 3.19 -21.04 -8.92
C LYS A 283 1.86 -20.71 -9.59
N THR A 284 1.42 -19.45 -9.52
CA THR A 284 0.21 -18.95 -10.16
C THR A 284 0.56 -18.00 -11.31
N LYS A 285 0.25 -18.38 -12.56
CA LYS A 285 0.29 -17.43 -13.67
C LYS A 285 -1.01 -16.63 -13.65
N PHE A 286 -0.98 -15.35 -13.26
CA PHE A 286 -2.06 -14.43 -13.59
C PHE A 286 -2.21 -14.42 -15.12
N LYS A 287 -3.34 -14.91 -15.64
CA LYS A 287 -3.60 -14.98 -17.08
C LYS A 287 -4.69 -13.97 -17.45
N THR A 288 -4.36 -13.12 -18.41
CA THR A 288 -5.17 -12.06 -19.02
C THR A 288 -6.22 -12.55 -20.02
N THR A 289 -6.51 -13.85 -20.06
CA THR A 289 -7.49 -14.43 -21.00
C THR A 289 -8.59 -15.17 -20.26
N ASP A 290 -9.83 -14.92 -20.69
CA ASP A 290 -11.14 -15.37 -20.14
C ASP A 290 -11.33 -16.89 -19.98
N LYS A 291 -10.30 -17.72 -20.13
CA LYS A 291 -10.38 -19.18 -20.11
C LYS A 291 -9.43 -19.89 -19.15
N ALA A 292 -8.62 -19.17 -18.38
CA ALA A 292 -7.85 -19.79 -17.31
C ALA A 292 -8.71 -19.91 -16.05
N LYS A 293 -9.48 -21.01 -15.97
CA LYS A 293 -10.12 -21.45 -14.73
C LYS A 293 -9.01 -21.80 -13.73
N PHE A 294 -8.64 -20.85 -12.87
CA PHE A 294 -8.30 -21.26 -11.51
C PHE A 294 -9.53 -22.02 -11.00
N PRO A 295 -9.42 -23.22 -10.41
CA PRO A 295 -10.49 -23.74 -9.58
C PRO A 295 -10.66 -22.74 -8.45
N SER A 296 -11.50 -21.74 -8.73
CA SER A 296 -11.99 -20.78 -7.79
C SER A 296 -12.62 -21.58 -6.65
N VAL A 297 -12.41 -21.12 -5.42
CA VAL A 297 -12.86 -21.82 -4.22
C VAL A 297 -14.30 -22.30 -4.43
N GLN A 298 -14.51 -23.61 -4.35
CA GLN A 298 -15.81 -24.21 -4.67
C GLN A 298 -16.61 -24.39 -3.38
N LEU A 299 -17.85 -23.93 -3.43
CA LEU A 299 -18.86 -24.23 -2.42
C LEU A 299 -19.94 -25.10 -3.05
N ASP A 300 -19.87 -26.40 -2.81
CA ASP A 300 -20.86 -27.38 -3.25
C ASP A 300 -22.08 -27.42 -2.32
N LYS A 301 -22.37 -26.30 -1.66
CA LYS A 301 -23.45 -26.15 -0.68
C LYS A 301 -24.33 -24.99 -1.10
N GLU A 302 -25.62 -25.18 -0.83
CA GLU A 302 -26.60 -24.12 -1.01
C GLU A 302 -26.37 -23.00 0.01
N ILE A 303 -26.40 -21.76 -0.48
CA ILE A 303 -26.31 -20.55 0.33
C ILE A 303 -27.73 -20.12 0.70
N LYS A 304 -28.06 -20.16 1.98
CA LYS A 304 -29.30 -19.60 2.50
C LYS A 304 -29.17 -18.08 2.52
N VAL A 305 -30.18 -17.36 2.07
CA VAL A 305 -30.18 -15.90 2.03
C VAL A 305 -31.19 -15.34 3.01
N LEU A 306 -30.75 -14.47 3.91
CA LEU A 306 -31.59 -13.74 4.86
C LEU A 306 -31.67 -12.27 4.44
N ASP A 307 -32.88 -11.74 4.29
CA ASP A 307 -33.08 -10.33 3.95
C ASP A 307 -33.31 -9.47 5.20
N LEU A 308 -32.30 -8.68 5.59
CA LEU A 308 -32.41 -7.73 6.72
C LEU A 308 -32.41 -6.27 6.25
N ARG A 309 -32.64 -6.03 4.96
CA ARG A 309 -32.74 -4.67 4.42
C ARG A 309 -33.91 -3.91 5.02
N PHE A 310 -33.70 -2.63 5.25
CA PHE A 310 -34.71 -1.63 5.58
C PHE A 310 -35.60 -1.34 4.38
N SER A 311 -35.04 -1.12 3.19
CA SER A 311 -35.83 -0.89 1.99
C SER A 311 -36.52 -2.17 1.53
N LYS A 312 -37.84 -2.10 1.37
CA LYS A 312 -38.68 -3.18 0.82
C LYS A 312 -39.22 -2.87 -0.57
N ASN A 313 -38.79 -1.77 -1.20
CA ASN A 313 -39.27 -1.32 -2.52
C ASN A 313 -38.88 -2.27 -3.66
N VAL A 314 -37.75 -2.97 -3.52
CA VAL A 314 -37.35 -4.06 -4.42
C VAL A 314 -37.48 -5.38 -3.68
N SER A 315 -38.18 -6.34 -4.30
CA SER A 315 -38.45 -7.64 -3.69
C SER A 315 -37.15 -8.40 -3.40
N PRO A 316 -37.05 -9.11 -2.26
CA PRO A 316 -35.82 -9.83 -1.91
C PRO A 316 -35.50 -10.91 -2.94
N GLN A 317 -36.53 -11.56 -3.50
CA GLN A 317 -36.38 -12.58 -4.53
C GLN A 317 -35.75 -12.01 -5.81
N TYR A 318 -36.09 -10.78 -6.21
CA TYR A 318 -35.46 -10.14 -7.37
C TYR A 318 -33.96 -9.96 -7.15
N ILE A 319 -33.55 -9.49 -5.96
CA ILE A 319 -32.13 -9.28 -5.63
C ILE A 319 -31.39 -10.61 -5.55
N VAL A 320 -31.98 -11.64 -4.92
CA VAL A 320 -31.38 -12.99 -4.89
C VAL A 320 -31.19 -13.53 -6.29
N ASN A 321 -32.19 -13.42 -7.17
CA ASN A 321 -32.08 -13.86 -8.56
C ASN A 321 -31.00 -13.09 -9.31
N ASN A 322 -30.88 -11.78 -9.09
CA ASN A 322 -29.84 -10.97 -9.70
C ASN A 322 -28.44 -11.40 -9.23
N ILE A 323 -28.25 -11.54 -7.91
CA ILE A 323 -26.99 -12.03 -7.32
C ILE A 323 -26.65 -13.44 -7.84
N GLN A 324 -27.63 -14.34 -7.91
CA GLN A 324 -27.47 -15.69 -8.46
C GLN A 324 -27.02 -15.64 -9.92
N SER A 325 -27.63 -14.78 -10.74
CA SER A 325 -27.23 -14.58 -12.14
C SER A 325 -25.78 -14.13 -12.25
N LEU A 326 -25.39 -13.10 -11.48
CA LEU A 326 -24.01 -12.60 -11.46
C LEU A 326 -23.00 -13.65 -10.97
N LEU A 327 -23.39 -14.45 -9.97
CA LEU A 327 -22.53 -15.51 -9.44
C LEU A 327 -22.34 -16.64 -10.44
N ASN A 328 -23.42 -17.03 -11.15
CA ASN A 328 -23.41 -18.12 -12.14
C ASN A 328 -22.47 -17.88 -13.32
N GLU A 329 -22.14 -16.62 -13.64
CA GLU A 329 -21.14 -16.31 -14.67
C GLU A 329 -19.78 -16.95 -14.37
N LYS A 330 -19.42 -17.09 -13.09
CA LYS A 330 -18.14 -17.68 -12.64
C LYS A 330 -18.30 -19.01 -11.92
N TYR A 331 -19.42 -19.23 -11.22
CA TYR A 331 -19.69 -20.40 -10.38
C TYR A 331 -21.06 -20.99 -10.73
N PRO A 332 -21.17 -21.71 -11.86
CA PRO A 332 -22.46 -22.20 -12.36
C PRO A 332 -23.16 -23.21 -11.42
N GLU A 333 -22.40 -23.87 -10.54
CA GLU A 333 -22.93 -24.84 -9.58
C GLU A 333 -23.39 -24.20 -8.26
N ALA A 334 -23.11 -22.91 -8.04
CA ALA A 334 -23.53 -22.24 -6.83
C ALA A 334 -25.06 -22.09 -6.80
N ARG A 335 -25.67 -22.35 -5.65
CA ARG A 335 -27.13 -22.25 -5.48
C ARG A 335 -27.46 -21.37 -4.30
N MET A 336 -28.45 -20.50 -4.46
CA MET A 336 -28.98 -19.65 -3.40
C MET A 336 -30.47 -19.89 -3.20
N SER A 337 -30.90 -19.90 -1.95
CA SER A 337 -32.33 -19.93 -1.61
C SER A 337 -32.65 -18.88 -0.56
N LEU A 338 -33.67 -18.09 -0.81
CA LEU A 338 -34.19 -17.10 0.12
C LEU A 338 -34.90 -17.81 1.29
N LEU A 339 -34.53 -17.44 2.52
CA LEU A 339 -35.23 -17.87 3.72
C LEU A 339 -36.56 -17.10 3.88
N PRO A 340 -37.53 -17.65 4.63
CA PRO A 340 -38.74 -16.91 5.00
C PRO A 340 -38.41 -15.55 5.62
N ASP A 341 -39.35 -14.61 5.52
CA ASP A 341 -39.20 -13.29 6.16
C ASP A 341 -39.09 -13.47 7.67
N ILE A 342 -37.90 -13.21 8.21
CA ILE A 342 -37.56 -13.40 9.62
C ILE A 342 -37.31 -12.02 10.21
N LYS A 343 -38.07 -11.69 11.26
CA LYS A 343 -37.89 -10.42 11.95
C LYS A 343 -36.55 -10.41 12.71
N PRO A 344 -35.93 -9.23 12.89
CA PRO A 344 -34.67 -9.08 13.63
C PRO A 344 -34.60 -9.80 14.99
N ASP A 345 -35.68 -9.76 15.77
CA ASP A 345 -35.82 -10.39 17.08
C ASP A 345 -35.91 -11.92 17.03
N GLN A 346 -36.21 -12.49 15.87
CA GLN A 346 -36.39 -13.93 15.65
C GLN A 346 -35.14 -14.61 15.07
N ILE A 347 -34.09 -13.85 14.74
CA ILE A 347 -32.85 -14.37 14.13
C ILE A 347 -32.18 -15.44 15.01
N VAL A 348 -32.29 -15.30 16.34
CA VAL A 348 -31.72 -16.27 17.29
C VAL A 348 -32.38 -17.64 17.25
N ASN A 349 -33.60 -17.72 16.70
CA ASN A 349 -34.41 -18.95 16.60
C ASN A 349 -34.19 -19.71 15.29
N ILE A 350 -33.35 -19.19 14.38
CA ILE A 350 -33.03 -19.89 13.14
C ILE A 350 -32.19 -21.12 13.50
N GLU A 351 -32.71 -22.31 13.21
CA GLU A 351 -31.98 -23.57 13.37
C GLU A 351 -30.94 -23.70 12.25
N ILE A 352 -29.68 -23.39 12.59
CA ILE A 352 -28.55 -23.49 11.68
C ILE A 352 -27.33 -24.13 12.35
N ASP A 353 -26.53 -24.83 11.55
CA ASP A 353 -25.30 -25.48 12.00
C ASP A 353 -24.10 -25.13 11.10
N GLY A 354 -22.92 -25.66 11.47
CA GLY A 354 -21.66 -25.39 10.77
C GLY A 354 -21.63 -25.90 9.33
N SER A 355 -22.53 -26.80 8.93
CA SER A 355 -22.61 -27.37 7.59
C SER A 355 -23.28 -26.43 6.57
N GLN A 356 -23.98 -25.40 7.05
CA GLN A 356 -24.73 -24.46 6.22
C GLN A 356 -23.93 -23.17 5.96
N CYS A 357 -24.39 -22.40 4.97
CA CYS A 357 -23.86 -21.09 4.62
C CYS A 357 -25.00 -20.07 4.57
N LEU A 358 -24.79 -18.91 5.19
CA LEU A 358 -25.78 -17.84 5.31
C LEU A 358 -25.24 -16.53 4.73
N LEU A 359 -25.91 -16.02 3.70
CA LEU A 359 -25.71 -14.70 3.14
C LEU A 359 -26.78 -13.75 3.67
N VAL A 360 -26.38 -12.62 4.22
CA VAL A 360 -27.31 -11.61 4.76
C VAL A 360 -27.31 -10.40 3.83
N LEU A 361 -28.47 -10.09 3.26
CA LEU A 361 -28.67 -8.87 2.47
C LEU A 361 -28.89 -7.69 3.40
N LEU A 362 -28.15 -6.61 3.16
CA LEU A 362 -28.22 -5.38 3.93
C LEU A 362 -28.35 -4.16 3.02
N ASP A 363 -28.91 -3.11 3.59
CA ASP A 363 -28.66 -1.71 3.25
C ASP A 363 -28.21 -1.00 4.55
N GLN A 364 -27.47 0.11 4.44
CA GLN A 364 -26.92 0.76 5.62
C GLN A 364 -28.06 1.19 6.54
N THR A 365 -28.09 0.73 7.79
CA THR A 365 -29.16 1.09 8.74
C THR A 365 -28.98 2.51 9.25
N PRO A 366 -30.05 3.30 9.46
CA PRO A 366 -29.93 4.63 10.05
C PRO A 366 -29.22 4.57 11.41
N GLY A 367 -28.15 5.33 11.57
CA GLY A 367 -27.41 5.47 12.82
C GLY A 367 -26.32 4.44 13.09
N ILE A 368 -26.00 3.54 12.15
CA ILE A 368 -24.93 2.53 12.28
C ILE A 368 -23.77 2.83 11.31
N ILE A 369 -22.54 2.92 11.83
CA ILE A 369 -21.33 3.22 11.03
C ILE A 369 -20.69 1.96 10.43
N ASP A 370 -20.78 0.81 11.11
CA ASP A 370 -20.05 -0.42 10.73
C ASP A 370 -20.97 -1.46 10.05
N ASP A 371 -20.40 -2.17 9.08
CA ASP A 371 -21.06 -3.15 8.20
C ASP A 371 -21.38 -4.48 8.91
N ARG A 372 -20.97 -4.62 10.18
CA ARG A 372 -21.22 -5.79 11.03
C ARG A 372 -22.56 -5.62 11.71
N TYR A 373 -23.60 -6.20 11.13
CA TYR A 373 -24.94 -6.16 11.69
C TYR A 373 -24.99 -6.84 13.09
N PRO A 374 -25.23 -6.11 14.19
CA PRO A 374 -25.15 -6.66 15.55
C PRO A 374 -26.07 -7.87 15.78
N LEU A 375 -27.21 -7.89 15.10
CA LEU A 375 -28.23 -8.93 15.21
C LEU A 375 -27.76 -10.32 14.72
N THR A 376 -26.69 -10.37 13.93
CA THR A 376 -26.11 -11.63 13.42
C THR A 376 -24.88 -12.09 14.20
N GLN A 377 -24.51 -11.38 15.28
CA GLN A 377 -23.33 -11.71 16.10
C GLN A 377 -23.46 -13.09 16.77
N THR A 378 -24.68 -13.52 17.09
CA THR A 378 -24.98 -14.83 17.66
C THR A 378 -24.84 -15.98 16.65
N LEU A 379 -24.90 -15.68 15.35
CA LEU A 379 -24.80 -16.68 14.28
C LEU A 379 -23.35 -16.95 13.85
N ARG A 380 -22.45 -15.97 14.04
CA ARG A 380 -21.07 -16.01 13.49
C ARG A 380 -20.24 -17.21 13.95
N THR A 381 -20.54 -17.76 15.13
CA THR A 381 -19.87 -18.92 15.72
C THR A 381 -20.54 -20.24 15.35
N LYS A 382 -21.76 -20.20 14.81
CA LYS A 382 -22.59 -21.39 14.53
C LYS A 382 -22.58 -21.77 13.06
N VAL A 383 -22.62 -20.78 12.16
CA VAL A 383 -22.73 -20.95 10.71
C VAL A 383 -21.71 -20.08 9.98
N ALA A 384 -21.34 -20.48 8.77
CA ALA A 384 -20.61 -19.58 7.87
C ALA A 384 -21.53 -18.43 7.44
N CYS A 385 -21.40 -17.28 8.12
CA CYS A 385 -22.23 -16.09 7.88
C CYS A 385 -21.41 -14.96 7.24
N GLN A 386 -21.97 -14.31 6.22
CA GLN A 386 -21.41 -13.12 5.58
C GLN A 386 -22.50 -12.14 5.16
N HIS A 387 -22.15 -10.86 5.14
CA HIS A 387 -23.04 -9.76 4.79
C HIS A 387 -22.70 -9.16 3.43
N ILE A 388 -23.70 -8.63 2.75
CA ILE A 388 -23.54 -7.86 1.52
C ILE A 388 -24.45 -6.64 1.52
N ASN A 389 -23.86 -5.44 1.39
CA ASN A 389 -24.62 -4.23 1.10
C ASN A 389 -25.04 -4.25 -0.37
N VAL A 390 -26.34 -4.19 -0.62
CA VAL A 390 -26.93 -4.19 -1.96
C VAL A 390 -27.51 -2.84 -2.37
N ASN A 391 -27.40 -1.80 -1.52
CA ASN A 391 -27.93 -0.48 -1.84
C ASN A 391 -27.20 0.09 -3.08
N PRO A 392 -27.91 0.38 -4.19
CA PRO A 392 -27.30 0.89 -5.42
C PRO A 392 -26.46 2.16 -5.22
N PHE A 393 -26.84 3.03 -4.28
CA PHE A 393 -26.15 4.29 -4.04
C PHE A 393 -24.75 4.08 -3.43
N ASP A 394 -24.60 3.16 -2.48
CA ASP A 394 -23.29 2.84 -1.88
C ASP A 394 -22.41 1.99 -2.79
N LEU A 395 -23.01 1.25 -3.72
CA LEU A 395 -22.26 0.42 -4.67
C LEU A 395 -21.50 1.26 -5.69
N THR A 396 -21.98 2.46 -6.02
CA THR A 396 -21.39 3.33 -7.06
C THR A 396 -20.75 4.61 -6.57
N SER A 397 -21.18 5.16 -5.44
CA SER A 397 -20.73 6.46 -4.95
C SER A 397 -20.78 6.55 -3.41
N ASP A 398 -20.27 7.66 -2.87
CA ASP A 398 -20.36 7.95 -1.44
C ASP A 398 -21.68 8.66 -1.17
N SER A 399 -22.63 7.96 -0.54
CA SER A 399 -23.96 8.46 -0.23
C SER A 399 -23.96 9.74 0.63
N VAL A 400 -22.88 10.04 1.36
CA VAL A 400 -22.75 11.32 2.06
C VAL A 400 -22.31 12.44 1.11
N ALA A 401 -21.42 12.14 0.16
CA ALA A 401 -20.99 13.12 -0.84
C ALA A 401 -22.12 13.49 -1.80
N ASP A 402 -23.02 12.55 -2.07
CA ASP A 402 -24.21 12.75 -2.89
C ASP A 402 -25.40 13.36 -2.11
N ASN A 403 -25.19 13.77 -0.85
CA ASN A 403 -26.19 14.33 0.06
C ASN A 403 -27.42 13.43 0.28
N LEU A 404 -27.24 12.10 0.20
CA LEU A 404 -28.27 11.13 0.54
C LEU A 404 -28.27 10.80 2.05
N LEU A 405 -27.10 10.84 2.68
CA LEU A 405 -26.90 10.67 4.12
C LEU A 405 -26.13 11.87 4.71
N ILE A 406 -26.36 12.19 5.98
CA ILE A 406 -25.58 13.16 6.76
C ILE A 406 -24.96 12.48 7.97
N GLU A 407 -23.74 12.91 8.31
CA GLU A 407 -23.02 12.50 9.50
C GLU A 407 -23.41 13.40 10.68
N GLN A 408 -23.98 12.81 11.73
CA GLN A 408 -24.32 13.47 12.97
C GLN A 408 -23.46 12.93 14.10
N SER A 409 -22.61 13.76 14.71
CA SER A 409 -21.85 13.37 15.90
C SER A 409 -22.74 13.38 17.15
N THR A 410 -22.67 12.33 17.96
CA THR A 410 -23.25 12.26 19.30
C THR A 410 -22.35 12.98 20.30
N LEU A 411 -22.90 13.28 21.48
CA LEU A 411 -22.15 13.90 22.59
C LEU A 411 -20.96 13.03 23.07
N ASP A 412 -21.05 11.72 22.86
CA ASP A 412 -20.01 10.74 23.24
C ASP A 412 -18.89 10.59 22.19
N GLY A 413 -18.99 11.31 21.07
CA GLY A 413 -17.99 11.29 19.99
C GLY A 413 -18.25 10.26 18.89
N ASP A 414 -19.31 9.46 19.00
CA ASP A 414 -19.73 8.55 17.93
C ASP A 414 -20.35 9.33 16.77
N THR A 415 -20.07 8.91 15.54
CA THR A 415 -20.72 9.50 14.35
C THR A 415 -21.90 8.63 13.95
N LYS A 416 -23.04 9.19 13.58
CA LYS A 416 -24.20 8.44 13.11
C LYS A 416 -24.55 8.91 11.71
N LEU A 417 -24.93 7.98 10.83
CA LEU A 417 -25.40 8.32 9.49
C LEU A 417 -26.91 8.32 9.47
N ILE A 418 -27.51 9.47 9.19
CA ILE A 418 -28.96 9.61 9.06
C ILE A 418 -29.32 10.09 7.65
N PRO A 419 -30.45 9.66 7.08
CA PRO A 419 -30.92 10.20 5.82
C PRO A 419 -31.13 11.70 5.87
N THR A 420 -30.82 12.39 4.78
CA THR A 420 -31.25 13.78 4.59
C THR A 420 -32.77 13.87 4.47
N THR A 421 -33.33 15.05 4.74
CA THR A 421 -34.75 15.32 4.47
C THR A 421 -35.04 15.07 3.00
N ASP A 422 -36.09 14.30 2.70
CA ASP A 422 -36.47 13.85 1.34
C ASP A 422 -35.42 12.98 0.63
N SER A 423 -34.54 12.34 1.38
CA SER A 423 -33.54 11.43 0.82
C SER A 423 -34.17 10.22 0.15
N ARG A 424 -33.77 9.97 -1.10
CA ARG A 424 -34.13 8.73 -1.81
C ARG A 424 -33.29 7.51 -1.41
N TYR A 425 -32.45 7.59 -0.37
CA TYR A 425 -31.46 6.57 -0.04
C TYR A 425 -32.04 5.17 0.18
N TYR A 426 -33.24 5.07 0.78
CA TYR A 426 -33.98 3.79 0.92
C TYR A 426 -35.07 3.63 -0.14
N ASP A 427 -35.30 4.63 -0.98
CA ASP A 427 -36.33 4.63 -2.02
C ASP A 427 -35.81 4.25 -3.40
N TYR A 428 -34.84 3.33 -3.45
CA TYR A 428 -34.31 2.80 -4.70
C TYR A 428 -35.26 1.81 -5.37
N SER A 429 -35.16 1.73 -6.70
CA SER A 429 -36.02 0.90 -7.55
C SER A 429 -35.24 -0.15 -8.33
N ILE A 430 -35.94 -1.04 -9.04
CA ILE A 430 -35.33 -2.01 -9.98
C ILE A 430 -34.44 -1.29 -11.00
N SER A 431 -34.86 -0.13 -11.51
CA SER A 431 -34.09 0.63 -12.50
C SER A 431 -32.72 1.11 -11.99
N ASP A 432 -32.58 1.30 -10.68
CA ASP A 432 -31.29 1.65 -10.07
C ASP A 432 -30.33 0.45 -10.05
N PHE A 433 -30.85 -0.76 -9.83
CA PHE A 433 -30.05 -1.99 -9.91
C PHE A 433 -29.56 -2.27 -11.33
N GLU A 434 -30.39 -2.03 -12.35
CA GLU A 434 -30.05 -2.32 -13.75
C GLU A 434 -28.93 -1.44 -14.34
N LYS A 435 -28.50 -0.39 -13.62
CA LYS A 435 -27.36 0.44 -14.02
C LYS A 435 -26.09 -0.41 -14.11
N LYS A 436 -25.41 -0.33 -15.26
CA LYS A 436 -24.17 -1.08 -15.54
C LYS A 436 -23.12 -0.96 -14.44
N ALA A 437 -22.88 0.25 -13.92
CA ALA A 437 -21.90 0.47 -12.86
C ALA A 437 -22.28 -0.22 -11.53
N VAL A 438 -23.59 -0.31 -11.22
CA VAL A 438 -24.11 -1.02 -10.05
C VAL A 438 -23.91 -2.52 -10.23
N GLN A 439 -24.28 -3.07 -11.39
CA GLN A 439 -24.10 -4.49 -11.70
C GLN A 439 -22.63 -4.91 -11.64
N GLU A 440 -21.72 -4.11 -12.22
CA GLU A 440 -20.28 -4.37 -12.15
C GLU A 440 -19.75 -4.33 -10.71
N SER A 441 -20.26 -3.43 -9.88
CA SER A 441 -19.85 -3.33 -8.46
C SER A 441 -20.41 -4.47 -7.62
N LEU A 442 -21.69 -4.80 -7.82
CA LEU A 442 -22.36 -5.91 -7.15
C LEU A 442 -21.70 -7.24 -7.52
N ALA A 443 -21.39 -7.48 -8.80
CA ALA A 443 -20.69 -8.69 -9.24
C ALA A 443 -19.35 -8.89 -8.52
N ARG A 444 -18.57 -7.81 -8.35
CA ARG A 444 -17.32 -7.85 -7.57
C ARG A 444 -17.58 -8.20 -6.11
N ASN A 445 -18.54 -7.55 -5.48
CA ASN A 445 -18.85 -7.76 -4.06
C ASN A 445 -19.39 -9.17 -3.79
N VAL A 446 -20.26 -9.69 -4.67
CA VAL A 446 -20.79 -11.05 -4.62
C VAL A 446 -19.66 -12.07 -4.68
N GLU A 447 -18.67 -11.87 -5.56
CA GLU A 447 -17.51 -12.75 -5.62
C GLU A 447 -16.68 -12.74 -4.32
N ILE A 448 -16.50 -11.56 -3.70
CA ILE A 448 -15.82 -11.41 -2.39
C ILE A 448 -16.55 -12.22 -1.33
N VAL A 449 -17.85 -11.96 -1.22
CA VAL A 449 -18.69 -12.56 -0.20
C VAL A 449 -18.77 -14.08 -0.37
N TYR A 450 -18.93 -14.57 -1.59
CA TYR A 450 -18.91 -16.01 -1.88
C TYR A 450 -17.62 -16.66 -1.40
N LYS A 451 -16.45 -16.11 -1.79
CA LYS A 451 -15.15 -16.63 -1.39
C LYS A 451 -14.94 -16.59 0.13
N GLU A 452 -15.38 -15.53 0.81
CA GLU A 452 -15.31 -15.43 2.27
C GLU A 452 -16.21 -16.46 2.97
N LEU A 453 -17.42 -16.70 2.44
CA LEU A 453 -18.31 -17.75 2.92
C LEU A 453 -17.66 -19.12 2.82
N VAL A 454 -17.01 -19.44 1.70
CA VAL A 454 -16.37 -20.76 1.55
C VAL A 454 -15.24 -20.96 2.58
N LEU A 455 -14.45 -19.92 2.87
CA LEU A 455 -13.42 -20.00 3.92
C LEU A 455 -14.02 -20.15 5.31
N LYS A 456 -15.09 -19.41 5.63
CA LYS A 456 -15.78 -19.56 6.91
C LYS A 456 -16.40 -20.95 7.07
N HIS A 457 -16.95 -21.49 5.99
CA HIS A 457 -17.47 -22.86 5.96
C HIS A 457 -16.36 -23.89 6.17
N LEU A 458 -15.20 -23.73 5.51
CA LEU A 458 -14.01 -24.54 5.80
C LEU A 458 -13.60 -24.44 7.27
N LEU A 459 -13.74 -23.30 7.93
CA LEU A 459 -13.33 -23.14 9.33
C LEU A 459 -14.35 -23.70 10.34
N LEU A 460 -15.64 -23.71 10.02
CA LEU A 460 -16.72 -24.10 10.93
C LEU A 460 -17.27 -25.52 10.70
N CYS A 461 -17.32 -25.99 9.45
CA CYS A 461 -17.84 -27.31 9.11
C CYS A 461 -16.78 -28.39 9.28
N ASN A 462 -16.96 -29.34 10.20
CA ASN A 462 -15.95 -30.37 10.48
C ASN A 462 -15.66 -31.34 9.32
N GLU A 463 -16.54 -31.44 8.34
CA GLU A 463 -16.43 -32.38 7.21
C GLU A 463 -15.65 -31.80 6.02
N THR A 464 -15.55 -30.48 5.93
CA THR A 464 -15.00 -29.78 4.75
C THR A 464 -13.47 -29.83 4.75
N LYS A 465 -12.82 -30.22 3.66
CA LYS A 465 -11.35 -30.42 3.65
C LYS A 465 -10.59 -29.35 2.87
N ILE A 466 -9.36 -29.07 3.26
CA ILE A 466 -8.46 -28.14 2.56
C ILE A 466 -8.19 -28.65 1.14
N SER A 467 -7.93 -29.94 0.94
CA SER A 467 -7.70 -30.49 -0.40
C SER A 467 -8.88 -30.31 -1.38
N ILE A 468 -10.10 -30.17 -0.86
CA ILE A 468 -11.32 -29.93 -1.64
C ILE A 468 -11.52 -28.43 -1.86
N THR A 469 -11.50 -27.64 -0.77
CA THR A 469 -11.81 -26.20 -0.84
C THR A 469 -10.67 -25.38 -1.44
N LEU A 470 -9.42 -25.74 -1.12
CA LEU A 470 -8.17 -25.05 -1.45
C LEU A 470 -7.19 -26.01 -2.16
N PRO A 471 -7.57 -26.56 -3.33
CA PRO A 471 -6.81 -27.64 -3.98
C PRO A 471 -5.42 -27.20 -4.43
N GLN A 472 -5.20 -25.90 -4.65
CA GLN A 472 -3.90 -25.34 -5.06
C GLN A 472 -2.93 -25.16 -3.90
N GLN A 473 -3.45 -25.16 -2.67
CA GLN A 473 -2.70 -24.93 -1.45
C GLN A 473 -2.52 -26.23 -0.66
N LYS A 474 -3.15 -27.33 -1.07
CA LYS A 474 -3.14 -28.61 -0.34
C LYS A 474 -1.71 -29.12 -0.03
N ASP A 475 -0.78 -28.94 -0.96
CA ASP A 475 0.60 -29.43 -0.81
C ASP A 475 1.46 -28.47 0.03
N LEU A 476 0.97 -27.24 0.25
CA LEU A 476 1.63 -26.21 1.06
C LEU A 476 1.07 -26.17 2.49
N LEU A 477 -0.24 -26.32 2.63
CA LEU A 477 -0.98 -26.29 3.89
C LEU A 477 -1.12 -27.71 4.44
N THR A 478 -0.03 -28.21 5.01
CA THR A 478 0.08 -29.57 5.54
C THR A 478 0.34 -29.54 7.05
N ASN A 479 0.36 -30.72 7.67
CA ASN A 479 0.78 -30.88 9.07
C ASN A 479 2.28 -30.61 9.31
N SER A 480 3.06 -30.40 8.25
CA SER A 480 4.45 -30.00 8.32
C SER A 480 4.66 -28.48 8.31
N LEU A 481 3.57 -27.71 8.34
CA LEU A 481 3.58 -26.25 8.40
C LEU A 481 2.82 -25.77 9.64
N ALA A 482 3.46 -24.90 10.41
CA ALA A 482 2.81 -24.06 11.40
C ALA A 482 3.14 -22.59 11.14
N VAL A 483 2.17 -21.70 11.29
CA VAL A 483 2.35 -20.26 11.08
C VAL A 483 1.72 -19.52 12.23
N ILE A 484 2.51 -18.68 12.90
CA ILE A 484 2.02 -17.76 13.92
C ILE A 484 1.85 -16.41 13.24
N THR A 485 0.63 -15.87 13.20
CA THR A 485 0.35 -14.55 12.64
C THR A 485 -0.90 -13.96 13.26
N ASN A 486 -0.96 -12.63 13.38
CA ASN A 486 -2.07 -11.92 13.99
C ASN A 486 -2.44 -12.48 15.38
N GLY A 487 -1.46 -12.91 16.19
CA GLY A 487 -1.72 -13.48 17.52
C GLY A 487 -2.45 -14.83 17.55
N CYS A 488 -2.42 -15.59 16.45
CA CYS A 488 -2.91 -16.95 16.40
C CYS A 488 -1.84 -17.87 15.83
N LEU A 489 -1.82 -19.12 16.31
CA LEU A 489 -1.09 -20.23 15.70
C LEU A 489 -2.04 -20.96 14.75
N PHE A 490 -1.60 -21.14 13.50
CA PHE A 490 -2.27 -21.93 12.48
C PHE A 490 -1.43 -23.18 12.16
N THR A 491 -2.08 -24.32 11.99
CA THR A 491 -1.50 -25.53 11.36
C THR A 491 -2.60 -26.33 10.66
N VAL A 492 -2.24 -27.44 10.04
CA VAL A 492 -3.19 -28.38 9.43
C VAL A 492 -3.08 -29.75 10.08
N LYS A 493 -4.22 -30.37 10.39
CA LYS A 493 -4.26 -31.76 10.87
C LYS A 493 -5.41 -32.46 10.18
N GLN A 494 -5.16 -33.66 9.65
CA GLN A 494 -6.17 -34.44 8.93
C GLN A 494 -6.87 -33.63 7.82
N ASP A 495 -6.10 -32.85 7.05
CA ASP A 495 -6.61 -32.01 5.94
C ASP A 495 -7.61 -30.92 6.38
N ARG A 496 -7.53 -30.50 7.64
CA ARG A 496 -8.36 -29.47 8.27
C ARG A 496 -7.52 -28.36 8.91
N PRO A 497 -7.97 -27.09 8.88
CA PRO A 497 -7.30 -26.02 9.58
C PRO A 497 -7.44 -26.17 11.10
N ILE A 498 -6.35 -26.02 11.84
CA ILE A 498 -6.35 -25.82 13.29
C ILE A 498 -5.84 -24.42 13.58
N ILE A 499 -6.64 -23.62 14.29
CA ILE A 499 -6.28 -22.26 14.67
C ILE A 499 -6.49 -22.09 16.17
N LEU A 500 -5.45 -21.65 16.86
CA LEU A 500 -5.42 -21.46 18.31
C LEU A 500 -4.99 -20.02 18.64
N PRO A 501 -5.56 -19.38 19.68
CA PRO A 501 -5.00 -18.15 20.22
C PRO A 501 -3.55 -18.36 20.66
N PHE A 502 -2.64 -17.49 20.25
CA PHE A 502 -1.25 -17.53 20.67
C PHE A 502 -1.00 -16.40 21.70
N HIS A 503 -1.05 -16.74 22.99
CA HIS A 503 -0.97 -15.78 24.08
C HIS A 503 -0.03 -16.28 25.20
N PRO A 504 1.27 -15.93 25.17
CA PRO A 504 2.28 -16.47 26.08
C PRO A 504 2.09 -16.16 27.56
N ALA A 505 1.30 -15.14 27.90
CA ALA A 505 0.95 -14.84 29.29
C ALA A 505 -0.25 -15.67 29.82
N MET A 506 -0.90 -16.49 28.99
CA MET A 506 -2.06 -17.30 29.37
C MET A 506 -1.68 -18.80 29.38
N PRO A 507 -1.61 -19.46 30.54
CA PRO A 507 -1.17 -20.86 30.64
C PRO A 507 -1.95 -21.84 29.76
N ASP A 508 -3.27 -21.68 29.66
CA ASP A 508 -4.12 -22.56 28.85
C ASP A 508 -3.82 -22.42 27.35
N ALA A 509 -3.61 -21.19 26.87
CA ALA A 509 -3.24 -20.92 25.49
C ALA A 509 -1.84 -21.47 25.16
N VAL A 510 -0.90 -21.35 26.11
CA VAL A 510 0.45 -21.92 26.00
C VAL A 510 0.39 -23.44 25.88
N SER A 511 -0.32 -24.11 26.79
CA SER A 511 -0.48 -25.57 26.78
C SER A 511 -1.10 -26.08 25.47
N ALA A 512 -2.14 -25.39 24.98
CA ALA A 512 -2.78 -25.73 23.70
C ALA A 512 -1.82 -25.57 22.51
N CYS A 513 -1.04 -24.48 22.47
CA CYS A 513 -0.03 -24.25 21.43
C CYS A 513 1.11 -25.28 21.51
N ASP A 514 1.60 -25.60 22.71
CA ASP A 514 2.69 -26.56 22.91
C ASP A 514 2.32 -27.97 22.45
N ASN A 515 1.04 -28.37 22.57
CA ASN A 515 0.57 -29.64 22.04
C ASN A 515 0.75 -29.76 20.52
N ILE A 516 0.72 -28.63 19.79
CA ILE A 516 1.02 -28.58 18.36
C ILE A 516 2.53 -28.42 18.14
N LEU A 517 3.18 -27.48 18.83
CA LEU A 517 4.59 -27.15 18.60
C LEU A 517 5.55 -28.31 18.90
N ARG A 518 5.18 -29.24 19.78
CA ARG A 518 5.98 -30.46 20.03
C ARG A 518 6.23 -31.29 18.77
N SER A 519 5.33 -31.32 17.79
CA SER A 519 5.60 -32.05 16.53
C SER A 519 6.69 -31.40 15.66
N PHE A 520 7.01 -30.14 15.96
CA PHE A 520 8.07 -29.35 15.37
C PHE A 520 9.28 -29.22 16.31
N ASP A 521 9.39 -30.09 17.31
CA ASP A 521 10.53 -30.15 18.23
C ASP A 521 10.79 -28.80 18.94
N THR A 522 9.71 -28.06 19.22
CA THR A 522 9.77 -26.73 19.86
C THR A 522 8.61 -26.51 20.85
N SER A 523 8.60 -25.37 21.52
CA SER A 523 7.56 -24.92 22.45
C SER A 523 7.41 -23.41 22.39
N VAL A 524 6.35 -22.85 22.98
CA VAL A 524 6.17 -21.40 23.10
C VAL A 524 7.37 -20.77 23.81
N THR A 525 7.83 -21.38 24.91
CA THR A 525 8.98 -20.89 25.68
C THR A 525 10.27 -20.93 24.85
N ALA A 526 10.53 -22.04 24.15
CA ALA A 526 11.72 -22.18 23.30
C ALA A 526 11.70 -21.19 22.14
N LEU A 527 10.54 -20.99 21.50
CA LEU A 527 10.38 -20.05 20.40
C LEU A 527 10.64 -18.60 20.85
N LEU A 528 10.12 -18.20 22.02
CA LEU A 528 10.37 -16.87 22.56
C LEU A 528 11.82 -16.66 22.98
N ALA A 529 12.47 -17.69 23.52
CA ALA A 529 13.90 -17.66 23.82
C ALA A 529 14.72 -17.48 22.54
N LEU A 530 14.43 -18.26 21.49
CA LEU A 530 15.08 -18.16 20.19
C LEU A 530 14.84 -16.79 19.54
N LEU A 531 13.63 -16.26 19.63
CA LEU A 531 13.28 -14.92 19.14
C LEU A 531 14.12 -13.83 19.82
N ASN A 532 14.28 -13.92 21.14
CA ASN A 532 15.09 -12.96 21.90
C ASN A 532 16.59 -13.10 21.57
N GLU A 533 17.09 -14.33 21.40
CA GLU A 533 18.50 -14.58 21.08
C GLU A 533 18.86 -14.10 19.67
N LYS A 534 18.01 -14.41 18.69
CA LYS A 534 18.23 -14.13 17.25
C LYS A 534 17.53 -12.84 16.81
N TRP A 535 17.11 -12.00 17.75
CA TRP A 535 16.44 -10.74 17.43
C TRP A 535 17.36 -9.87 16.57
N PRO A 536 16.93 -9.40 15.39
CA PRO A 536 17.82 -8.71 14.44
C PRO A 536 18.19 -7.28 14.85
N TYR A 537 17.61 -6.76 15.94
CA TYR A 537 17.77 -5.36 16.34
C TYR A 537 18.28 -5.21 17.78
N HIS A 538 18.79 -4.03 18.10
CA HIS A 538 19.36 -3.76 19.42
C HIS A 538 18.28 -3.59 20.52
N TYR A 539 17.13 -3.02 20.20
CA TYR A 539 16.02 -2.86 21.15
C TYR A 539 15.37 -4.22 21.45
N ARG A 540 14.73 -4.38 22.61
CA ARG A 540 14.07 -5.65 22.94
C ARG A 540 12.72 -5.75 22.23
N PRO A 541 12.27 -6.96 21.87
CA PRO A 541 10.95 -7.19 21.28
C PRO A 541 9.77 -6.47 21.99
N GLN A 542 9.83 -6.34 23.31
CA GLN A 542 8.82 -5.67 24.15
C GLN A 542 8.82 -4.13 24.00
N ASP A 543 9.93 -3.54 23.57
CA ASP A 543 10.11 -2.09 23.39
C ASP A 543 9.46 -1.57 22.09
N ILE A 544 9.05 -2.49 21.19
CA ILE A 544 8.30 -2.20 19.95
C ILE A 544 6.97 -1.50 20.23
N THR A 545 6.38 -1.81 21.38
CA THR A 545 5.10 -1.26 21.80
C THR A 545 5.32 -0.04 22.68
N GLN A 546 5.28 1.15 22.06
CA GLN A 546 5.24 2.43 22.78
C GLN A 546 3.87 2.60 23.47
N GLY A 547 3.84 2.99 24.75
CA GLY A 547 2.61 3.27 25.50
C GLY A 547 2.71 3.03 27.01
N ILE A 548 1.67 3.42 27.76
CA ILE A 548 1.51 3.21 29.22
C ILE A 548 0.83 1.86 29.47
N TRP A 549 1.33 0.80 28.84
CA TRP A 549 0.77 -0.55 29.00
C TRP A 549 1.59 -1.35 30.00
N ASN A 550 0.95 -2.27 30.71
CA ASN A 550 1.68 -3.24 31.51
C ASN A 550 2.45 -4.22 30.60
N GLU A 551 3.41 -4.95 31.16
CA GLU A 551 4.27 -5.85 30.39
C GLU A 551 3.50 -6.97 29.66
N ALA A 552 2.40 -7.45 30.24
CA ALA A 552 1.55 -8.46 29.61
C ALA A 552 0.86 -7.91 28.35
N GLU A 553 0.29 -6.71 28.41
CA GLU A 553 -0.34 -6.03 27.28
C GLU A 553 0.67 -5.66 26.18
N LYS A 554 1.88 -5.20 26.55
CA LYS A 554 2.98 -4.97 25.61
C LYS A 554 3.34 -6.25 24.87
N LEU A 555 3.50 -7.36 25.59
CA LEU A 555 3.81 -8.67 25.01
C LEU A 555 2.70 -9.13 24.05
N THR A 556 1.44 -9.04 24.44
CA THR A 556 0.29 -9.42 23.60
C THR A 556 0.23 -8.58 22.33
N ARG A 557 0.45 -7.26 22.43
CA ARG A 557 0.47 -6.36 21.27
C ARG A 557 1.65 -6.63 20.35
N PHE A 558 2.83 -6.90 20.90
CA PHE A 558 4.00 -7.26 20.13
C PHE A 558 3.75 -8.56 19.33
N ILE A 559 3.23 -9.59 19.98
CA ILE A 559 2.90 -10.89 19.38
C ILE A 559 1.86 -10.77 18.28
N ASN A 560 0.85 -9.91 18.46
CA ASN A 560 -0.14 -9.65 17.42
C ASN A 560 0.47 -9.07 16.14
N ARG A 561 1.68 -8.48 16.19
CA ARG A 561 2.41 -7.95 15.05
C ARG A 561 3.42 -8.94 14.45
N LEU A 562 3.70 -10.03 15.14
CA LEU A 562 4.63 -11.04 14.66
C LEU A 562 4.04 -11.88 13.54
N THR A 563 4.91 -12.29 12.62
CA THR A 563 4.63 -13.40 11.72
C THR A 563 5.83 -14.35 11.75
N VAL A 564 5.58 -15.60 12.17
CA VAL A 564 6.59 -16.66 12.25
C VAL A 564 6.11 -17.84 11.41
N ILE A 565 6.98 -18.40 10.59
CA ILE A 565 6.74 -19.63 9.83
C ILE A 565 7.63 -20.71 10.43
N ILE A 566 7.03 -21.85 10.77
CA ILE A 566 7.70 -23.04 11.25
C ILE A 566 7.39 -24.14 10.23
N HIS A 567 8.42 -24.71 9.63
CA HIS A 567 8.26 -25.73 8.60
C HIS A 567 9.18 -26.91 8.89
N LYS A 568 8.67 -28.12 8.67
CA LYS A 568 9.39 -29.38 8.91
C LYS A 568 9.51 -30.15 7.60
N THR A 569 10.73 -30.32 7.09
CA THR A 569 11.04 -31.32 6.05
C THR A 569 11.83 -32.45 6.69
N GLU A 570 13.15 -32.41 6.53
CA GLU A 570 14.13 -33.25 7.24
C GLU A 570 14.57 -32.58 8.54
N GLU A 571 14.66 -31.25 8.53
CA GLU A 571 14.94 -30.41 9.69
C GLU A 571 13.82 -29.38 9.91
N VAL A 572 13.77 -28.80 11.11
CA VAL A 572 12.84 -27.74 11.47
C VAL A 572 13.46 -26.39 11.12
N THR A 573 12.78 -25.64 10.25
CA THR A 573 13.13 -24.27 9.90
C THR A 573 12.16 -23.31 10.59
N ILE A 574 12.67 -22.25 11.22
CA ILE A 574 11.89 -21.20 11.87
C ILE A 574 12.28 -19.86 11.24
N LEU A 575 11.31 -19.21 10.60
CA LEU A 575 11.48 -17.95 9.91
C LEU A 575 10.64 -16.87 10.59
N LEU A 576 11.24 -15.71 10.80
CA LEU A 576 10.61 -14.51 11.34
C LEU A 576 10.45 -13.49 10.22
N GLN A 577 9.24 -12.97 10.05
CA GLN A 577 9.03 -11.74 9.30
C GLN A 577 9.31 -10.57 10.22
N ASP A 578 10.10 -9.60 9.78
CA ASP A 578 10.28 -8.33 10.50
C ASP A 578 8.89 -7.73 10.82
N PRO A 579 8.56 -7.43 12.10
CA PRO A 579 7.31 -6.74 12.43
C PRO A 579 7.21 -5.45 11.63
N GLN A 580 6.03 -5.12 11.10
CA GLN A 580 5.81 -3.94 10.23
C GLN A 580 6.10 -2.61 10.95
N TYR A 581 7.37 -2.29 11.20
CA TYR A 581 7.82 -1.12 11.94
C TYR A 581 7.89 0.13 11.04
N GLY A 582 7.87 -0.09 9.72
CA GLY A 582 7.59 0.86 8.64
C GLY A 582 7.87 0.17 7.30
N SER A 583 6.98 0.28 6.31
CA SER A 583 7.27 -0.25 4.97
C SER A 583 8.11 0.76 4.21
N PRO A 584 9.34 0.42 3.77
CA PRO A 584 10.13 1.34 2.97
C PRO A 584 9.40 1.64 1.65
N HIS A 585 9.63 2.84 1.12
CA HIS A 585 9.10 3.19 -0.19
C HIS A 585 10.05 2.71 -1.28
N MET A 586 9.48 2.15 -2.34
CA MET A 586 10.23 1.83 -3.54
C MET A 586 10.58 3.13 -4.27
N LEU A 587 11.85 3.27 -4.68
CA LEU A 587 12.33 4.39 -5.49
C LEU A 587 12.92 3.84 -6.80
N PRO A 588 12.08 3.48 -7.79
CA PRO A 588 12.54 2.86 -9.03
C PRO A 588 13.60 3.71 -9.74
N GLU A 589 14.56 3.05 -10.37
CA GLU A 589 15.54 3.71 -11.24
C GLU A 589 14.86 4.24 -12.51
N LYS A 590 15.54 5.14 -13.24
CA LYS A 590 15.05 5.74 -14.50
C LYS A 590 13.72 6.52 -14.38
N LEU A 591 13.32 6.96 -13.19
CA LEU A 591 12.16 7.84 -13.02
C LEU A 591 12.31 9.14 -13.81
N ASN A 592 13.49 9.78 -13.73
CA ASN A 592 13.78 11.02 -14.46
C ASN A 592 13.65 10.83 -15.97
N ASP A 593 14.16 9.72 -16.49
CA ASP A 593 14.02 9.38 -17.91
C ASP A 593 12.53 9.26 -18.27
N LEU A 594 11.76 8.51 -17.47
CA LEU A 594 10.31 8.37 -17.67
C LEU A 594 9.58 9.73 -17.65
N MET A 595 9.99 10.66 -16.79
CA MET A 595 9.45 12.01 -16.77
C MET A 595 9.72 12.74 -18.06
N THR A 596 10.98 12.73 -18.52
CA THR A 596 11.36 13.28 -19.82
C THR A 596 10.51 12.66 -20.91
N ILE A 597 10.21 11.36 -20.86
CA ILE A 597 9.39 10.68 -21.87
C ILE A 597 7.90 11.04 -21.82
N LEU A 598 7.32 11.19 -20.62
CA LEU A 598 5.95 11.68 -20.48
C LEU A 598 5.83 13.14 -20.93
N ASP A 599 6.87 13.94 -20.69
CA ASP A 599 7.02 15.27 -21.28
C ASP A 599 7.30 15.16 -22.81
N SER A 600 7.97 14.09 -23.28
CA SER A 600 8.43 13.89 -24.66
C SER A 600 7.44 13.29 -25.64
N GLN A 601 6.27 12.83 -25.20
CA GLN A 601 5.14 12.68 -26.14
C GLN A 601 4.78 14.03 -26.82
N ARG A 602 5.42 15.13 -26.40
CA ARG A 602 5.44 16.44 -27.07
C ARG A 602 6.84 17.01 -27.37
N GLN A 603 7.93 16.33 -27.00
CA GLN A 603 9.30 16.85 -27.17
C GLN A 603 9.90 16.32 -28.47
N GLN A 604 10.42 17.25 -29.26
CA GLN A 604 11.00 16.95 -30.57
C GLN A 604 12.46 16.56 -30.41
N PHE A 605 12.88 15.47 -31.07
CA PHE A 605 14.27 15.05 -31.13
C PHE A 605 14.84 15.26 -32.54
N PRO A 606 16.16 15.52 -32.68
CA PRO A 606 16.80 15.62 -33.98
C PRO A 606 16.54 14.38 -34.84
N LEU A 607 16.32 14.54 -36.14
CA LEU A 607 16.11 13.42 -37.07
C LEU A 607 17.24 12.37 -37.01
N SER A 608 18.47 12.78 -36.69
CA SER A 608 19.62 11.88 -36.54
C SER A 608 19.47 10.89 -35.37
N GLN A 609 18.72 11.24 -34.33
CA GLN A 609 18.48 10.34 -33.18
C GLN A 609 17.44 9.26 -33.49
N TRP A 610 16.71 9.38 -34.61
CA TRP A 610 15.70 8.41 -35.04
C TRP A 610 16.22 7.42 -36.09
N LEU A 611 17.52 7.41 -36.36
CA LEU A 611 18.13 6.46 -37.29
C LEU A 611 18.07 5.04 -36.72
N LEU A 612 17.56 4.12 -37.52
CA LEU A 612 17.51 2.71 -37.14
C LEU A 612 18.89 2.06 -37.35
N PRO A 613 19.28 1.11 -36.48
CA PRO A 613 20.43 0.27 -36.71
C PRO A 613 20.20 -0.70 -37.87
N GLU A 614 21.22 -1.47 -38.21
CA GLU A 614 21.15 -2.47 -39.27
C GLU A 614 20.14 -3.59 -38.95
N MET A 615 19.65 -4.25 -40.02
CA MET A 615 18.60 -5.27 -39.91
C MET A 615 18.97 -6.44 -39.00
N ASP A 616 20.24 -6.83 -38.97
CA ASP A 616 20.72 -7.93 -38.13
C ASP A 616 20.60 -7.58 -36.63
N GLU A 617 20.89 -6.33 -36.26
CA GLU A 617 20.78 -5.84 -34.88
C GLU A 617 19.31 -5.70 -34.45
N LEU A 618 18.43 -5.26 -35.36
CA LEU A 618 16.99 -5.25 -35.11
C LEU A 618 16.45 -6.66 -34.88
N THR A 619 16.90 -7.63 -35.67
CA THR A 619 16.50 -9.04 -35.54
C THR A 619 16.98 -9.63 -34.21
N PHE A 620 18.21 -9.34 -33.81
CA PHE A 620 18.75 -9.71 -32.51
C PHE A 620 17.90 -9.18 -31.35
N HIS A 621 17.49 -7.91 -31.38
CA HIS A 621 16.60 -7.35 -30.36
C HIS A 621 15.20 -7.97 -30.34
N ILE A 622 14.67 -8.40 -31.49
CA ILE A 622 13.40 -9.13 -31.55
C ILE A 622 13.52 -10.47 -30.83
N ASP A 623 14.62 -11.18 -31.03
CA ASP A 623 14.87 -12.47 -30.38
C ASP A 623 15.03 -12.31 -28.86
N GLN A 624 15.80 -11.31 -28.40
CA GLN A 624 15.90 -10.99 -26.97
C GLN A 624 14.53 -10.67 -26.34
N LEU A 625 13.72 -9.83 -26.99
CA LEU A 625 12.38 -9.50 -26.51
C LEU A 625 11.47 -10.73 -26.43
N THR A 626 11.71 -11.74 -27.27
CA THR A 626 10.96 -13.00 -27.26
C THR A 626 11.40 -13.89 -26.11
N GLU A 627 12.71 -14.02 -25.89
CA GLU A 627 13.28 -14.77 -24.77
C GLU A 627 12.86 -14.22 -23.40
N GLU A 628 12.77 -12.89 -23.29
CA GLU A 628 12.26 -12.19 -22.10
C GLU A 628 10.74 -12.36 -21.88
N GLY A 629 10.02 -12.91 -22.88
CA GLY A 629 8.57 -13.06 -22.89
C GLY A 629 7.82 -11.75 -23.17
N GLU A 630 8.49 -10.72 -23.68
CA GLU A 630 7.87 -9.46 -24.09
C GLU A 630 7.21 -9.55 -25.48
N LEU A 631 7.69 -10.41 -26.36
CA LEU A 631 7.02 -10.77 -27.62
C LEU A 631 6.57 -12.22 -27.57
N SER A 632 5.33 -12.49 -28.01
CA SER A 632 4.88 -13.86 -28.28
C SER A 632 5.45 -14.33 -29.61
N ASP A 633 5.61 -15.65 -29.78
CA ASP A 633 6.09 -16.24 -31.05
C ASP A 633 5.28 -15.74 -32.26
N THR A 634 3.97 -15.60 -32.09
CA THR A 634 3.08 -15.07 -33.14
C THR A 634 3.40 -13.62 -33.48
N ASN A 635 3.63 -12.78 -32.48
CA ASN A 635 3.97 -11.37 -32.68
C ASN A 635 5.39 -11.21 -33.24
N ARG A 636 6.35 -12.01 -32.78
CA ARG A 636 7.71 -12.10 -33.34
C ARG A 636 7.65 -12.40 -34.83
N ASN A 637 6.98 -13.48 -35.22
CA ASN A 637 6.90 -13.90 -36.62
C ASN A 637 6.20 -12.84 -37.49
N THR A 638 5.16 -12.20 -36.94
CA THR A 638 4.47 -11.11 -37.64
C THR A 638 5.37 -9.89 -37.81
N LEU A 639 6.12 -9.50 -36.78
CA LEU A 639 7.03 -8.36 -36.83
C LEU A 639 8.18 -8.60 -37.81
N LEU A 640 8.81 -9.78 -37.77
CA LEU A 640 9.89 -10.16 -38.70
C LEU A 640 9.43 -10.12 -40.15
N ARG A 641 8.21 -10.61 -40.45
CA ARG A 641 7.65 -10.59 -41.80
C ARG A 641 7.43 -9.18 -42.36
N GLU A 642 7.19 -8.21 -41.49
CA GLU A 642 6.90 -6.83 -41.88
C GLU A 642 8.09 -5.88 -41.67
N LEU A 643 9.22 -6.39 -41.16
CA LEU A 643 10.34 -5.59 -40.66
C LEU A 643 10.99 -4.73 -41.76
N GLU A 644 11.28 -5.32 -42.93
CA GLU A 644 11.88 -4.61 -44.06
C GLU A 644 11.01 -3.44 -44.52
N LEU A 645 9.71 -3.67 -44.68
CA LEU A 645 8.75 -2.64 -45.09
C LEU A 645 8.65 -1.53 -44.05
N LEU A 646 8.63 -1.88 -42.76
CA LEU A 646 8.59 -0.88 -41.68
C LEU A 646 9.87 -0.03 -41.67
N CYS A 647 11.04 -0.63 -41.90
CA CYS A 647 12.31 0.08 -42.00
C CYS A 647 12.36 1.01 -43.22
N GLU A 648 11.87 0.57 -44.40
CA GLU A 648 11.76 1.42 -45.59
C GLU A 648 10.87 2.63 -45.31
N LEU A 649 9.68 2.39 -44.75
CA LEU A 649 8.73 3.45 -44.42
C LEU A 649 9.27 4.42 -43.37
N TRP A 650 10.02 3.92 -42.38
CA TRP A 650 10.68 4.75 -41.37
C TRP A 650 11.73 5.66 -42.03
N LYS A 651 12.57 5.13 -42.92
CA LYS A 651 13.53 5.92 -43.71
C LYS A 651 12.82 6.96 -44.59
N CYS A 652 11.68 6.61 -45.20
CA CYS A 652 10.85 7.55 -45.96
C CYS A 652 10.29 8.67 -45.07
N ALA A 653 9.86 8.35 -43.85
CA ALA A 653 9.40 9.34 -42.88
C ALA A 653 10.50 10.36 -42.58
N LEU A 654 11.71 9.88 -42.23
CA LEU A 654 12.86 10.75 -41.92
C LEU A 654 13.24 11.65 -43.11
N LYS A 655 13.28 11.09 -44.33
CA LYS A 655 13.57 11.86 -45.56
C LYS A 655 12.54 12.93 -45.85
N LYS A 656 11.26 12.64 -45.62
CA LYS A 656 10.17 13.61 -45.79
C LYS A 656 10.37 14.80 -44.86
N TYR A 657 10.49 14.55 -43.55
CA TYR A 657 10.62 15.63 -42.57
C TYR A 657 11.91 16.43 -42.75
N TYR A 658 13.00 15.78 -43.18
CA TYR A 658 14.21 16.48 -43.59
C TYR A 658 13.96 17.43 -44.78
N SER A 659 13.23 16.96 -45.80
CA SER A 659 12.87 17.76 -46.99
C SER A 659 11.91 18.91 -46.66
N ASP A 660 11.03 18.71 -45.67
CA ASP A 660 10.06 19.70 -45.19
C ASP A 660 10.69 20.75 -44.24
N ASN A 661 12.02 20.73 -44.04
CA ASN A 661 12.78 21.55 -43.08
C ASN A 661 12.36 21.36 -41.60
N GLU A 662 11.76 20.23 -41.26
CA GLU A 662 11.42 19.83 -39.88
C GLU A 662 12.54 18.95 -39.29
N PHE A 663 13.59 19.58 -38.77
CA PHE A 663 14.78 18.86 -38.26
C PHE A 663 14.60 18.22 -36.88
N ASN A 664 13.58 18.63 -36.13
CA ASN A 664 13.22 18.06 -34.85
C ASN A 664 11.77 17.55 -34.91
N VAL A 665 11.57 16.25 -34.66
CA VAL A 665 10.26 15.60 -34.75
C VAL A 665 9.99 14.70 -33.56
N THR A 666 8.71 14.49 -33.25
CA THR A 666 8.30 13.55 -32.20
C THR A 666 8.13 12.14 -32.77
N TYR A 667 8.25 11.13 -31.91
CA TYR A 667 8.01 9.73 -32.26
C TYR A 667 6.62 9.51 -32.88
N ASP A 668 5.58 10.14 -32.33
CA ASP A 668 4.21 9.97 -32.80
C ASP A 668 3.98 10.50 -34.22
N ILE A 669 4.72 11.54 -34.61
CA ILE A 669 4.69 12.08 -35.97
C ILE A 669 5.26 11.05 -36.96
N LEU A 670 6.45 10.51 -36.67
CA LEU A 670 7.09 9.48 -37.51
C LEU A 670 6.24 8.21 -37.58
N LYS A 671 5.76 7.73 -36.44
CA LYS A 671 4.89 6.55 -36.33
C LYS A 671 3.59 6.75 -37.12
N LYS A 672 2.94 7.92 -36.99
CA LYS A 672 1.71 8.23 -37.72
C LYS A 672 1.96 8.22 -39.22
N TYR A 673 3.09 8.78 -39.68
CA TYR A 673 3.46 8.70 -41.08
C TYR A 673 3.61 7.24 -41.53
N VAL A 674 4.45 6.46 -40.86
CA VAL A 674 4.72 5.05 -41.22
C VAL A 674 3.44 4.24 -41.32
N PHE A 675 2.57 4.28 -40.31
CA PHE A 675 1.34 3.48 -40.31
C PHE A 675 0.20 4.09 -41.16
N SER A 676 0.31 5.35 -41.59
CA SER A 676 -0.59 5.92 -42.62
C SER A 676 -0.25 5.40 -44.02
N GLN A 677 1.04 5.21 -44.32
CA GLN A 677 1.55 4.78 -45.62
C GLN A 677 1.63 3.25 -45.76
N TRP A 678 1.75 2.54 -44.63
CA TRP A 678 1.88 1.08 -44.59
C TRP A 678 0.78 0.32 -45.35
N PRO A 679 -0.53 0.65 -45.23
CA PRO A 679 -1.58 -0.11 -45.94
C PRO A 679 -1.43 -0.04 -47.46
N GLU A 680 -1.09 1.14 -47.99
CA GLU A 680 -0.98 1.37 -49.44
C GLU A 680 0.20 0.59 -50.02
N LYS A 681 1.38 0.72 -49.40
CA LYS A 681 2.58 -0.04 -49.77
C LYS A 681 2.40 -1.54 -49.59
N LYS A 682 1.70 -1.98 -48.53
CA LYS A 682 1.44 -3.40 -48.29
C LYS A 682 0.53 -3.99 -49.37
N ASN A 683 -0.55 -3.29 -49.73
CA ASN A 683 -1.47 -3.75 -50.77
C ASN A 683 -0.79 -3.78 -52.15
N ALA A 684 0.11 -2.83 -52.44
CA ALA A 684 0.91 -2.83 -53.67
C ALA A 684 1.83 -4.07 -53.78
N LEU A 685 2.39 -4.53 -52.66
CA LEU A 685 3.21 -5.75 -52.60
C LEU A 685 2.38 -7.05 -52.66
N MET A 686 1.06 -6.98 -52.52
CA MET A 686 0.14 -8.13 -52.55
C MET A 686 -0.59 -8.31 -53.89
N VAL A 687 -0.31 -7.46 -54.87
CA VAL A 687 -0.89 -7.54 -56.23
C VAL A 687 -0.49 -8.88 -56.87
N GLY A 688 -1.45 -9.80 -56.98
CA GLY A 688 -1.24 -11.16 -57.53
C GLY A 688 -1.76 -12.29 -56.63
N VAL A 689 -2.10 -12.01 -55.36
CA VAL A 689 -2.67 -12.99 -54.42
C VAL A 689 -4.13 -12.59 -54.14
N ALA A 690 -5.08 -13.52 -54.30
CA ALA A 690 -6.52 -13.28 -54.10
C ALA A 690 -6.89 -13.04 -52.62
N GLN A 691 -6.43 -11.93 -52.04
CA GLN A 691 -6.66 -11.56 -50.66
C GLN A 691 -7.34 -10.19 -50.55
N LYS A 692 -8.16 -10.03 -49.50
CA LYS A 692 -8.86 -8.79 -49.18
C LYS A 692 -7.85 -7.68 -48.92
N SER A 693 -8.08 -6.50 -49.52
CA SER A 693 -7.25 -5.32 -49.30
C SER A 693 -7.20 -4.94 -47.81
N VAL A 694 -5.99 -4.69 -47.32
CA VAL A 694 -5.76 -4.36 -45.93
C VAL A 694 -5.93 -2.84 -45.75
N LYS A 695 -6.86 -2.44 -44.89
CA LYS A 695 -7.18 -1.02 -44.65
C LYS A 695 -6.31 -0.37 -43.56
N ARG A 696 -5.77 -1.16 -42.63
CA ARG A 696 -4.95 -0.67 -41.51
C ARG A 696 -4.03 -1.77 -40.98
N ALA A 697 -2.88 -1.38 -40.42
CA ALA A 697 -2.04 -2.28 -39.64
C ALA A 697 -2.79 -2.78 -38.40
N SER A 698 -2.49 -4.00 -37.96
CA SER A 698 -3.06 -4.53 -36.71
C SER A 698 -2.50 -3.77 -35.51
N THR A 699 -3.29 -3.68 -34.44
CA THR A 699 -2.84 -3.10 -33.17
C THR A 699 -1.67 -3.89 -32.58
N SER A 700 -1.61 -5.21 -32.82
CA SER A 700 -0.51 -6.08 -32.40
C SER A 700 0.80 -5.76 -33.11
N LEU A 701 0.78 -5.45 -34.41
CA LEU A 701 1.97 -5.08 -35.19
C LEU A 701 2.51 -3.73 -34.71
N ILE A 702 1.63 -2.74 -34.53
CA ILE A 702 2.00 -1.42 -34.00
C ILE A 702 2.61 -1.55 -32.60
N ALA A 703 2.01 -2.37 -31.72
CA ALA A 703 2.54 -2.60 -30.39
C ALA A 703 3.92 -3.29 -30.42
N SER A 704 4.11 -4.27 -31.29
CA SER A 704 5.38 -5.00 -31.44
C SER A 704 6.49 -4.09 -31.99
N TRP A 705 6.15 -3.22 -32.95
CA TRP A 705 7.05 -2.17 -33.46
C TRP A 705 7.44 -1.18 -32.37
N ASN A 706 6.49 -0.69 -31.57
CA ASN A 706 6.81 0.20 -30.44
C ASN A 706 7.77 -0.47 -29.45
N LYS A 707 7.61 -1.77 -29.16
CA LYS A 707 8.49 -2.52 -28.25
C LYS A 707 9.91 -2.67 -28.80
N LEU A 708 10.04 -3.01 -30.08
CA LEU A 708 11.34 -3.08 -30.75
C LEU A 708 12.05 -1.73 -30.70
N LEU A 709 11.39 -0.66 -31.17
CA LEU A 709 11.97 0.67 -31.15
C LEU A 709 12.27 1.16 -29.73
N SER A 710 11.47 0.74 -28.75
CA SER A 710 11.77 1.08 -27.36
C SER A 710 13.11 0.51 -26.89
N ARG A 711 13.42 -0.71 -27.32
CA ARG A 711 14.70 -1.38 -27.02
C ARG A 711 15.85 -0.69 -27.76
N VAL A 712 15.67 -0.42 -29.05
CA VAL A 712 16.68 0.17 -29.93
C VAL A 712 17.12 1.55 -29.48
N PHE A 713 16.16 2.40 -29.09
CA PHE A 713 16.46 3.78 -28.69
C PHE A 713 16.70 3.95 -27.18
N ASP A 714 16.59 2.87 -26.39
CA ASP A 714 16.50 2.92 -24.90
C ASP A 714 15.48 3.96 -24.39
N LEU A 715 14.33 4.05 -25.07
CA LEU A 715 13.22 4.95 -24.74
C LEU A 715 11.94 4.11 -24.60
N PRO A 716 11.06 4.28 -23.60
CA PRO A 716 9.79 3.58 -23.50
C PRO A 716 8.75 4.16 -24.47
N LEU A 717 8.95 3.90 -25.76
CA LEU A 717 8.11 4.37 -26.86
C LEU A 717 6.77 3.60 -26.89
N GLY A 718 5.69 4.34 -27.14
CA GLY A 718 4.34 3.78 -27.17
C GLY A 718 3.63 3.85 -25.82
N ASP A 719 3.59 2.75 -25.08
CA ASP A 719 2.80 2.66 -23.85
C ASP A 719 3.68 2.76 -22.59
N PRO A 720 3.63 3.86 -21.82
CA PRO A 720 4.40 4.03 -20.59
C PRO A 720 4.21 2.90 -19.57
N ARG A 721 3.08 2.17 -19.63
CA ARG A 721 2.84 0.99 -18.78
C ARG A 721 3.86 -0.13 -19.00
N ASN A 722 4.54 -0.18 -20.14
CA ASN A 722 5.61 -1.18 -20.34
C ASN A 722 6.79 -0.94 -19.40
N TRP A 723 7.08 0.30 -19.02
CA TRP A 723 8.11 0.57 -18.00
C TRP A 723 7.72 0.01 -16.63
N LEU A 724 6.43 -0.01 -16.27
CA LEU A 724 5.96 -0.59 -15.00
C LEU A 724 6.25 -2.09 -14.90
N LYS A 725 6.28 -2.82 -16.02
CA LYS A 725 6.69 -4.24 -16.02
C LYS A 725 8.13 -4.42 -15.59
N ASN A 726 8.95 -3.38 -15.81
CA ASN A 726 10.37 -3.40 -15.48
C ASN A 726 10.66 -3.03 -14.02
N VAL A 727 9.68 -2.47 -13.30
CA VAL A 727 9.81 -2.14 -11.88
C VAL A 727 9.60 -3.42 -11.06
N PRO A 728 10.60 -3.89 -10.29
CA PRO A 728 10.48 -5.10 -9.48
C PRO A 728 9.29 -5.03 -8.53
N GLY A 729 8.56 -6.14 -8.39
CA GLY A 729 7.38 -6.23 -7.53
C GLY A 729 6.06 -5.81 -8.17
N ILE A 730 6.04 -5.07 -9.30
CA ILE A 730 4.77 -4.57 -9.88
C ILE A 730 3.96 -5.64 -10.60
N THR A 731 4.61 -6.66 -11.18
CA THR A 731 3.98 -7.70 -12.02
C THR A 731 4.35 -9.12 -11.61
N ARG A 732 5.33 -9.28 -10.70
CA ARG A 732 5.92 -10.56 -10.29
C ARG A 732 6.41 -10.47 -8.85
N LEU A 733 6.62 -11.63 -8.24
CA LEU A 733 7.35 -11.76 -6.98
C LEU A 733 8.86 -11.67 -7.23
N TRP A 734 9.57 -10.99 -6.34
CA TRP A 734 11.02 -10.85 -6.40
C TRP A 734 11.62 -11.06 -5.02
N HIS A 735 12.88 -11.48 -4.95
CA HIS A 735 13.61 -11.53 -3.69
C HIS A 735 15.04 -11.01 -3.83
N ASP A 736 15.60 -10.54 -2.72
CA ASP A 736 17.03 -10.31 -2.56
C ASP A 736 17.61 -11.47 -1.74
N PRO A 737 18.46 -12.34 -2.33
CA PRO A 737 19.02 -13.49 -1.63
C PRO A 737 20.06 -13.10 -0.57
N GLU A 738 20.67 -11.93 -0.67
CA GLU A 738 21.71 -11.49 0.28
C GLU A 738 21.07 -10.79 1.48
N GLN A 739 20.08 -9.94 1.22
CA GLN A 739 19.44 -9.13 2.25
C GLN A 739 18.13 -9.73 2.79
N ASN A 740 17.71 -10.88 2.25
CA ASN A 740 16.50 -11.62 2.62
C ASN A 740 15.20 -10.81 2.50
N TYR A 741 15.14 -9.91 1.52
CA TYR A 741 13.92 -9.20 1.18
C TYR A 741 13.09 -9.99 0.18
N VAL A 742 11.77 -9.97 0.34
CA VAL A 742 10.80 -10.48 -0.62
C VAL A 742 9.86 -9.33 -0.97
N ILE A 743 9.77 -9.02 -2.27
CA ILE A 743 8.87 -8.01 -2.83
C ILE A 743 7.71 -8.69 -3.52
N VAL A 744 6.51 -8.28 -3.13
CA VAL A 744 5.25 -8.85 -3.56
C VAL A 744 4.32 -7.73 -3.98
N GLY A 745 3.91 -7.69 -5.24
CA GLY A 745 2.89 -6.75 -5.71
C GLY A 745 1.94 -7.37 -6.71
N SER A 746 1.24 -6.51 -7.47
CA SER A 746 0.13 -6.97 -8.31
C SER A 746 0.62 -7.98 -9.33
N LEU A 747 -0.08 -9.09 -9.51
CA LEU A 747 0.26 -10.04 -10.56
C LEU A 747 -0.46 -9.70 -11.87
N SER A 748 -1.29 -8.66 -11.86
CA SER A 748 -2.09 -8.22 -13.01
C SER A 748 -1.33 -7.32 -13.98
N SER A 749 -1.89 -7.15 -15.19
CA SER A 749 -1.37 -6.17 -16.15
C SER A 749 -1.29 -4.78 -15.49
N PRO A 750 -0.11 -4.13 -15.50
CA PRO A 750 0.06 -2.86 -14.80
C PRO A 750 -0.89 -1.81 -15.36
N GLN A 751 -1.66 -1.21 -14.48
CA GLN A 751 -2.53 -0.08 -14.80
C GLN A 751 -1.68 1.20 -14.91
N PRO A 752 -2.10 2.21 -15.69
CA PRO A 752 -1.39 3.50 -15.76
C PRO A 752 -1.25 4.16 -14.39
N ILE A 753 -2.22 3.93 -13.50
CA ILE A 753 -2.25 4.46 -12.14
C ILE A 753 -2.15 3.31 -11.16
N ILE A 754 -1.05 3.25 -10.43
CA ILE A 754 -0.83 2.32 -9.33
C ILE A 754 -1.11 3.06 -8.02
N GLN A 755 -2.20 2.69 -7.36
CA GLN A 755 -2.64 3.36 -6.13
C GLN A 755 -1.73 3.06 -4.93
N ARG A 756 -1.24 1.81 -4.82
CA ARG A 756 -0.44 1.33 -3.69
C ARG A 756 0.83 0.66 -4.19
N GLN A 757 1.95 0.89 -3.51
CA GLN A 757 3.18 0.18 -3.82
C GLN A 757 3.08 -1.31 -3.48
N PRO A 758 3.85 -2.17 -4.17
CA PRO A 758 4.13 -3.53 -3.72
C PRO A 758 4.56 -3.59 -2.25
N SER A 759 4.19 -4.69 -1.59
CA SER A 759 4.63 -4.98 -0.23
C SER A 759 6.06 -5.49 -0.25
N ILE A 760 6.89 -4.90 0.61
CA ILE A 760 8.26 -5.34 0.85
C ILE A 760 8.28 -6.00 2.22
N ARG A 761 8.81 -7.22 2.31
CA ARG A 761 8.93 -7.98 3.56
C ARG A 761 10.36 -8.45 3.72
N GLN A 762 10.96 -8.18 4.87
CA GLN A 762 12.24 -8.77 5.23
C GLN A 762 12.01 -10.01 6.10
N TRP A 763 12.74 -11.08 5.81
CA TRP A 763 12.67 -12.34 6.54
C TRP A 763 14.01 -12.66 7.19
N HIS A 764 13.97 -13.21 8.38
CA HIS A 764 15.13 -13.66 9.14
C HIS A 764 14.97 -15.13 9.48
N ALA A 765 16.00 -15.94 9.20
CA ALA A 765 16.05 -17.30 9.71
C ALA A 765 16.45 -17.26 11.19
N LEU A 766 15.56 -17.70 12.07
CA LEU A 766 15.89 -17.92 13.48
C LEU A 766 16.54 -19.29 13.67
N GLN A 767 16.13 -20.28 12.87
CA GLN A 767 16.68 -21.63 12.81
C GLN A 767 16.56 -22.18 11.38
N GLY A 768 17.57 -22.91 10.90
CA GLY A 768 17.63 -23.43 9.53
C GLY A 768 17.93 -22.35 8.48
N GLU A 769 17.70 -22.68 7.21
CA GLU A 769 17.94 -21.77 6.07
C GLU A 769 16.64 -21.18 5.51
N LEU A 770 16.76 -20.02 4.86
CA LEU A 770 15.61 -19.35 4.27
C LEU A 770 15.13 -20.07 3.00
N ASN A 771 13.98 -20.75 3.08
CA ASN A 771 13.38 -21.40 1.92
C ASN A 771 12.52 -20.41 1.11
N TYR A 772 13.10 -19.86 0.05
CA TYR A 772 12.42 -18.90 -0.81
C TYR A 772 11.25 -19.47 -1.61
N GLU A 773 11.23 -20.77 -1.92
CA GLU A 773 10.13 -21.42 -2.64
C GLU A 773 8.89 -21.59 -1.74
N LEU A 774 9.12 -21.93 -0.47
CA LEU A 774 8.09 -21.95 0.57
C LEU A 774 7.50 -20.55 0.75
N LEU A 775 8.36 -19.53 0.88
CA LEU A 775 7.92 -18.15 0.97
C LEU A 775 7.16 -17.70 -0.28
N ALA A 776 7.63 -18.03 -1.47
CA ALA A 776 6.91 -17.74 -2.71
C ALA A 776 5.50 -18.37 -2.69
N GLY A 777 5.35 -19.60 -2.18
CA GLY A 777 4.03 -20.24 -2.03
C GLY A 777 3.12 -19.58 -1.00
N LEU A 778 3.66 -19.13 0.14
CA LEU A 778 2.88 -18.53 1.24
C LEU A 778 2.58 -17.05 1.05
N VAL A 779 3.44 -16.35 0.30
CA VAL A 779 3.39 -14.90 0.05
C VAL A 779 2.94 -14.61 -1.40
N ASP A 780 2.45 -15.58 -2.15
CA ASP A 780 1.78 -15.33 -3.45
C ASP A 780 0.45 -14.58 -3.19
N VAL A 781 0.53 -13.26 -3.13
CA VAL A 781 -0.56 -12.37 -2.68
C VAL A 781 -1.43 -11.98 -3.86
N ASP A 782 -2.72 -12.29 -3.79
CA ASP A 782 -3.80 -11.42 -4.31
C ASP A 782 -5.19 -11.84 -3.77
N TRP A 783 -5.33 -12.05 -2.45
CA TRP A 783 -6.65 -12.33 -1.89
C TRP A 783 -7.48 -11.06 -1.64
N VAL A 784 -7.07 -10.10 -0.79
CA VAL A 784 -7.91 -8.93 -0.45
C VAL A 784 -7.09 -7.64 -0.31
N ARG A 785 -6.57 -7.09 -1.41
CA ARG A 785 -6.01 -5.73 -1.38
C ARG A 785 -6.51 -4.75 -2.44
N MET A 786 -7.18 -5.19 -3.50
CA MET A 786 -7.57 -4.32 -4.63
C MET A 786 -8.90 -4.71 -5.33
N ASN A 787 -9.94 -5.11 -4.59
CA ASN A 787 -11.28 -5.44 -5.17
C ASN A 787 -11.26 -6.48 -6.31
N GLN A 788 -10.21 -7.29 -6.37
CA GLN A 788 -10.05 -8.41 -7.30
C GLN A 788 -9.43 -9.55 -6.49
N LEU A 789 -10.21 -10.63 -6.28
CA LEU A 789 -9.78 -11.81 -5.53
C LEU A 789 -9.09 -12.78 -6.50
N ALA A 790 -7.94 -12.39 -7.04
CA ALA A 790 -7.29 -13.13 -8.11
C ALA A 790 -6.21 -14.13 -7.63
N GLY A 791 -5.93 -14.21 -6.33
CA GLY A 791 -4.85 -15.03 -5.76
C GLY A 791 -5.29 -16.20 -4.86
N ASN A 792 -4.30 -16.85 -4.25
CA ASN A 792 -4.47 -17.93 -3.28
C ASN A 792 -4.76 -17.36 -1.87
N PRO A 793 -5.70 -17.92 -1.08
CA PRO A 793 -5.86 -17.50 0.30
C PRO A 793 -4.60 -17.84 1.10
N CYS A 794 -4.01 -16.83 1.73
CA CYS A 794 -2.88 -17.02 2.64
C CYS A 794 -3.35 -17.30 4.07
N VAL A 795 -2.47 -17.85 4.91
CA VAL A 795 -2.78 -18.20 6.30
C VAL A 795 -3.31 -17.02 7.11
N ALA A 796 -2.79 -15.81 6.90
CA ALA A 796 -3.27 -14.61 7.58
C ALA A 796 -4.75 -14.31 7.27
N THR A 797 -5.24 -14.64 6.07
CA THR A 797 -6.66 -14.55 5.70
C THR A 797 -7.48 -15.57 6.49
N LEU A 798 -7.04 -16.84 6.53
CA LEU A 798 -7.73 -17.89 7.29
C LEU A 798 -7.86 -17.51 8.77
N VAL A 799 -6.77 -17.02 9.38
CA VAL A 799 -6.79 -16.50 10.77
C VAL A 799 -7.76 -15.34 10.92
N ARG A 800 -7.77 -14.36 9.99
CA ARG A 800 -8.70 -13.23 10.05
C ARG A 800 -10.16 -13.68 9.97
N ARG A 801 -10.49 -14.63 9.08
CA ARG A 801 -11.85 -15.18 8.96
C ARG A 801 -12.24 -16.00 10.18
N TRP A 802 -11.30 -16.79 10.73
CA TRP A 802 -11.52 -17.54 11.95
C TRP A 802 -11.84 -16.64 13.14
N LYS A 803 -11.11 -15.52 13.31
CA LYS A 803 -11.38 -14.53 14.36
C LYS A 803 -12.77 -13.89 14.26
N GLU A 804 -13.36 -13.83 13.08
CA GLU A 804 -14.75 -13.36 12.89
C GLU A 804 -15.77 -14.43 13.28
N CYS A 805 -15.37 -15.70 13.24
CA CYS A 805 -16.15 -16.85 13.68
C CYS A 805 -16.01 -17.16 15.18
N GLN A 806 -15.26 -16.34 15.93
CA GLN A 806 -15.11 -16.50 17.38
C GLN A 806 -16.05 -15.58 18.16
N VAL A 807 -16.32 -15.93 19.41
CA VAL A 807 -16.91 -15.01 20.40
C VAL A 807 -15.87 -13.94 20.70
N GLN A 808 -15.88 -12.82 19.98
CA GLN A 808 -15.12 -11.64 20.40
C GLN A 808 -15.78 -11.11 21.68
N PRO A 809 -15.05 -10.95 22.80
CA PRO A 809 -15.37 -9.89 23.74
C PRO A 809 -15.17 -8.58 22.98
N ASP A 810 -16.18 -7.71 22.98
CA ASP A 810 -16.17 -6.47 22.21
C ASP A 810 -15.07 -5.47 22.68
N ASP A 811 -14.26 -5.81 23.68
CA ASP A 811 -13.25 -4.93 24.29
C ASP A 811 -11.84 -4.93 23.68
N VAL A 812 -11.52 -5.74 22.66
CA VAL A 812 -10.17 -5.69 22.02
C VAL A 812 -10.11 -4.70 20.86
N ARG A 813 -11.26 -4.15 20.42
CA ARG A 813 -11.30 -3.14 19.34
C ARG A 813 -11.07 -1.71 19.83
N ASP A 814 -11.27 -1.41 21.11
CA ASP A 814 -11.15 -0.05 21.63
C ASP A 814 -9.78 0.32 22.20
N VAL A 815 -8.76 -0.52 22.04
CA VAL A 815 -7.37 -0.10 22.32
C VAL A 815 -6.55 0.15 21.05
N SER A 816 -7.20 0.18 19.88
CA SER A 816 -6.65 0.75 18.66
C SER A 816 -7.52 1.90 18.17
N MET A 817 -7.03 3.12 18.42
CA MET A 817 -7.48 4.41 17.86
C MET A 817 -8.29 5.35 18.74
N THR A 818 -7.86 5.53 19.98
CA THR A 818 -7.89 6.84 20.67
C THR A 818 -6.67 6.94 21.58
N GLU A 819 -5.56 7.40 21.00
CA GLU A 819 -4.73 8.55 21.43
C GLU A 819 -3.49 8.67 20.53
#